data_AF-G9EQ48-F1
#
_entry.id   AF-G9EQ48-F1
#
_cell.length_a   1.000
_cell.length_b   1.000
_cell.length_c   1.000
_cell.angle_alpha   90.00
_cell.angle_beta   90.00
_cell.angle_gamma   90.00
#
_symmetry.space_group_name_H-M   'P 1'
#
loop_
_entity.id
_entity.type
_entity.pdbx_description
1 polymer ?
#
loop_
_entity_poly.entity_id
_entity_poly.type
_entity_poly.pdbx_seq_one_letter_code
_entity_poly.pdbx_strand_id
1 'polypeptide(L)'
;MHIPDHFYYVDKRETTSYTHKPQGTLDVSRLIKNKKPWKKASLGREQQNKSLIIADWTASGWSNDKTQAVKKILEQLIDEGFSIYIWQGNEVIPLENDAYLYEHITPAFTSDISRAAVVQHQLTQDQVCILDDYELQCLLNSEDQPKIRRLFIKDYITQNTKSLLSVLKKATPRLEEIIHDEFSIKANEAVLELGKVFPEICVRCEYSKLVLDEKMLTELWGEAQAVTRNNVTLNQEDLQKIENISLLGTIKLTDLQTLLAHVPALKILTLDGLSGDHTSSLNLKNLEELTLRISDLSLANLQPILTQAGKLKKLNLSYCKNLSGEIVAEYANLEELEELNLQDSNISLADIQGLITKKLKLKTLNLAGCQNLSGEIVENLNLPDLVALNLQDSNLTQANFLRFIANSPKLETLNLVNCNLSGEMTENLNLPDLVALNLQSSKITLTSLPHLIANSPKLKTLNLANCNLSGEMSENLNLPDLVTLNLQSSKITLASLPHLIANSPKLKTLNLANCNLSGEMSENFNLPDLVALNLQSSQVTLATLQRFLANSPKLETLTLTNCDLSGEMSENLNLPDLVELNLQNSQITLASLRRLIANSPKLKTLNLINCKLSGEIAEELNLTGLVDLDLQNSQISLANLQCLIANSPKLKTLNLVNCKLSGEITREFNLKNLEELHLDKTGITVTGLEHMLVHASKLKKLSLCWFNREQEELTIEENTKFTKKIELPNLEELTLQNAIITAENLEHLLTNAMSLEVLHLGGSDSLEGNLEQDLRLPNLKRLLLDNSNITRSNLNHLTVNAKNLAYIDLNGCENEMVNKFLNSADRDLSTLEIRRSVEPSYHRPGDPQHDANRFRDHTPKKEQDFQFIGENKTWQQSMVIEKLSQYLTLKNEKEFIPKIQDGICFPLSRYFIDHSMANWTYAMKKINEWDGNKENLNRELESIFRHLFKNYVKKFQENQGEVTYLGDNLSFFLEKNKGPLMLSNPWHTVGLNYLKDEKKMGSL
;
A
#
# COMPACT_ATOMS: atom_id res chain seq x y z
N MET A 1 28.14 -27.15 13.15
CA MET A 1 26.68 -27.38 13.11
C MET A 1 26.42 -28.56 12.19
N HIS A 2 25.49 -29.46 12.50
CA HIS A 2 25.06 -30.48 11.54
C HIS A 2 23.96 -29.85 10.67
N ILE A 3 24.20 -29.69 9.36
CA ILE A 3 23.20 -29.19 8.42
C ILE A 3 22.31 -30.37 7.99
N PRO A 4 20.98 -30.30 8.14
CA PRO A 4 20.10 -31.41 7.80
C PRO A 4 20.20 -31.81 6.32
N ASP A 5 20.16 -33.11 6.03
CA ASP A 5 20.26 -33.64 4.64
C ASP A 5 19.19 -33.06 3.69
N HIS A 6 18.02 -32.69 4.21
CA HIS A 6 16.92 -32.16 3.40
C HIS A 6 17.13 -30.71 2.91
N PHE A 7 18.19 -30.03 3.37
CA PHE A 7 18.66 -28.73 2.87
C PHE A 7 19.38 -28.86 1.53
N TYR A 8 19.64 -30.08 1.09
CA TYR A 8 20.26 -30.36 -0.18
C TYR A 8 19.27 -31.02 -1.14
N TYR A 9 19.51 -30.84 -2.43
CA TYR A 9 18.80 -31.56 -3.50
C TYR A 9 19.81 -32.23 -4.44
N VAL A 10 19.37 -33.26 -5.15
CA VAL A 10 20.22 -33.98 -6.09
C VAL A 10 19.96 -33.47 -7.49
N ASP A 11 20.94 -32.78 -8.07
CA ASP A 11 20.88 -32.34 -9.46
C ASP A 11 21.17 -33.56 -10.38
N LYS A 12 20.25 -33.84 -11.30
CA LYS A 12 20.39 -34.92 -12.28
C LYS A 12 20.94 -34.34 -13.57
N ARG A 13 22.27 -34.24 -13.67
CA ARG A 13 22.92 -33.84 -14.93
C ARG A 13 23.22 -35.04 -15.80
N GLU A 14 22.82 -34.97 -17.07
CA GLU A 14 23.33 -35.88 -18.10
C GLU A 14 24.80 -35.56 -18.38
N THR A 15 25.69 -36.38 -17.81
CA THR A 15 27.10 -36.33 -18.17
C THR A 15 27.32 -37.22 -19.38
N THR A 16 27.98 -36.68 -20.41
CA THR A 16 28.32 -37.44 -21.60
C THR A 16 29.70 -38.06 -21.41
N SER A 17 29.77 -39.39 -21.31
CA SER A 17 31.03 -40.14 -21.35
C SER A 17 31.18 -40.89 -22.68
N TYR A 18 32.41 -41.17 -23.10
CA TYR A 18 32.69 -41.88 -24.35
C TYR A 18 33.36 -43.22 -24.08
N THR A 19 32.98 -44.26 -24.82
CA THR A 19 33.50 -45.64 -24.69
C THR A 19 33.95 -46.22 -26.03
N HIS A 20 34.78 -47.26 -26.01
CA HIS A 20 35.14 -48.06 -27.19
C HIS A 20 34.15 -49.19 -27.46
N LYS A 21 33.34 -49.56 -26.46
CA LYS A 21 32.29 -50.58 -26.63
C LYS A 21 31.09 -49.96 -27.36
N PRO A 22 30.51 -50.64 -28.36
CA PRO A 22 29.37 -50.11 -29.11
C PRO A 22 28.13 -49.99 -28.21
N GLN A 23 27.90 -48.78 -27.69
CA GLN A 23 26.79 -48.42 -26.81
C GLN A 23 26.38 -46.98 -27.10
N GLY A 24 25.09 -46.75 -27.39
CA GLY A 24 24.57 -45.41 -27.72
C GLY A 24 24.92 -44.93 -29.13
N THR A 25 24.94 -43.61 -29.33
CA THR A 25 25.19 -42.97 -30.63
C THR A 25 26.68 -42.87 -30.96
N LEU A 26 27.02 -43.12 -32.22
CA LEU A 26 28.40 -43.07 -32.72
C LEU A 26 28.79 -41.65 -33.15
N ASP A 27 29.83 -41.11 -32.54
CA ASP A 27 30.49 -39.87 -32.99
C ASP A 27 31.59 -40.21 -34.00
N VAL A 28 31.25 -40.07 -35.28
CA VAL A 28 32.14 -40.35 -36.42
C VAL A 28 33.40 -39.48 -36.39
N SER A 29 33.31 -38.24 -35.89
CA SER A 29 34.46 -37.33 -35.81
C SER A 29 35.51 -37.81 -34.81
N ARG A 30 35.07 -38.48 -33.73
CA ARG A 30 35.97 -39.08 -32.73
C ARG A 30 36.54 -40.41 -33.20
N LEU A 31 35.76 -41.19 -33.96
CA LEU A 31 36.21 -42.44 -34.57
C LEU A 31 37.37 -42.18 -35.54
N ILE A 32 37.23 -41.17 -36.40
CA ILE A 32 38.28 -40.77 -37.34
C ILE A 32 39.56 -40.34 -36.60
N LYS A 33 39.42 -39.75 -35.41
CA LYS A 33 40.55 -39.33 -34.55
C LYS A 33 41.06 -40.45 -33.62
N ASN A 34 40.64 -41.68 -33.81
CA ASN A 34 40.97 -42.87 -32.99
C ASN A 34 40.71 -42.67 -31.48
N LYS A 35 39.72 -41.84 -31.12
CA LYS A 35 39.24 -41.64 -29.74
C LYS A 35 38.01 -42.50 -29.50
N LYS A 36 37.68 -42.74 -28.22
CA LYS A 36 36.43 -43.40 -27.79
C LYS A 36 35.22 -42.79 -28.54
N PRO A 37 34.57 -43.52 -29.47
CA PRO A 37 33.63 -42.91 -30.40
C PRO A 37 32.17 -43.12 -30.02
N TRP A 38 31.88 -44.03 -29.09
CA TRP A 38 30.51 -44.36 -28.68
C TRP A 38 30.09 -43.49 -27.51
N LYS A 39 29.02 -42.70 -27.69
CA LYS A 39 28.47 -41.76 -26.71
C LYS A 39 27.58 -42.50 -25.71
N LYS A 40 27.96 -42.46 -24.43
CA LYS A 40 27.18 -43.01 -23.30
C LYS A 40 26.69 -41.86 -22.42
N ALA A 41 25.38 -41.69 -22.35
CA ALA A 41 24.77 -40.83 -21.33
C ALA A 41 24.87 -41.53 -19.97
N SER A 42 25.42 -40.84 -18.97
CA SER A 42 25.39 -41.25 -17.57
C SER A 42 24.71 -40.17 -16.74
N LEU A 43 23.77 -40.57 -15.89
CA LEU A 43 23.20 -39.70 -14.87
C LEU A 43 24.24 -39.53 -13.76
N GLY A 44 24.88 -38.35 -13.71
CA GLY A 44 25.60 -37.92 -12.51
C GLY A 44 24.60 -37.50 -11.46
N ARG A 45 24.83 -37.86 -10.20
CA ARG A 45 24.09 -37.35 -9.04
C ARG A 45 25.07 -36.52 -8.23
N GLU A 46 24.87 -35.22 -8.19
CA GLU A 46 25.67 -34.30 -7.38
C GLU A 46 24.72 -33.57 -6.42
N GLN A 47 25.10 -33.53 -5.14
CA GLN A 47 24.33 -32.88 -4.10
C GLN A 47 24.59 -31.37 -4.18
N GLN A 48 23.51 -30.57 -4.22
CA GLN A 48 23.55 -29.12 -4.36
C GLN A 48 22.75 -28.47 -3.22
N ASN A 49 23.17 -27.26 -2.81
CA ASN A 49 22.50 -26.49 -1.76
C ASN A 49 21.15 -25.98 -2.27
N LYS A 50 20.08 -26.16 -1.48
CA LYS A 50 18.81 -25.48 -1.75
C LYS A 50 18.91 -23.99 -1.41
N SER A 51 18.02 -23.20 -2.01
CA SER A 51 17.74 -21.84 -1.56
C SER A 51 16.86 -21.89 -0.31
N LEU A 52 17.29 -21.19 0.74
CA LEU A 52 16.61 -21.18 2.04
C LEU A 52 15.73 -19.94 2.15
N ILE A 53 14.46 -20.09 2.54
CA ILE A 53 13.50 -18.99 2.67
C ILE A 53 13.03 -18.89 4.12
N ILE A 54 13.35 -17.79 4.79
CA ILE A 54 12.91 -17.51 6.16
C ILE A 54 11.43 -17.12 6.14
N ALA A 55 10.62 -17.89 6.86
CA ALA A 55 9.16 -17.74 6.90
C ALA A 55 8.59 -17.89 8.33
N ASP A 56 9.45 -17.78 9.36
CA ASP A 56 8.99 -17.79 10.74
C ASP A 56 8.23 -16.49 11.05
N TRP A 57 6.91 -16.63 11.10
CA TRP A 57 5.98 -15.56 11.42
C TRP A 57 6.13 -15.02 12.84
N THR A 58 6.86 -15.71 13.73
CA THR A 58 7.16 -15.22 15.09
C THR A 58 8.29 -14.20 15.12
N ALA A 59 8.96 -13.94 14.00
CA ALA A 59 10.21 -13.17 13.95
C ALA A 59 10.10 -11.74 14.48
N SER A 60 8.93 -11.11 14.38
CA SER A 60 8.66 -9.78 14.94
C SER A 60 8.69 -9.74 16.47
N GLY A 61 8.53 -10.90 17.13
CA GLY A 61 8.49 -11.05 18.59
C GLY A 61 9.72 -11.74 19.20
N TRP A 62 10.75 -12.02 18.41
CA TRP A 62 11.96 -12.68 18.93
C TRP A 62 12.68 -11.83 19.98
N SER A 63 13.24 -12.49 20.99
CA SER A 63 14.20 -11.85 21.90
C SER A 63 15.50 -11.52 21.16
N ASN A 64 16.26 -10.54 21.63
CA ASN A 64 17.54 -10.20 21.01
C ASN A 64 18.49 -11.41 20.96
N ASP A 65 18.52 -12.23 22.01
CA ASP A 65 19.32 -13.46 22.04
C ASP A 65 18.90 -14.45 20.94
N LYS A 66 17.59 -14.63 20.70
CA LYS A 66 17.10 -15.48 19.60
C LYS A 66 17.47 -14.85 18.25
N THR A 67 17.29 -13.55 18.09
CA THR A 67 17.67 -12.83 16.86
C THR A 67 19.15 -12.97 16.56
N GLN A 68 20.03 -12.79 17.55
CA GLN A 68 21.47 -12.97 17.40
C GLN A 68 21.84 -14.44 17.11
N ALA A 69 21.19 -15.40 17.77
CA ALA A 69 21.43 -16.82 17.52
C ALA A 69 21.01 -17.23 16.11
N VAL A 70 19.85 -16.78 15.63
CA VAL A 70 19.39 -17.00 14.26
C VAL A 70 20.33 -16.33 13.27
N LYS A 71 20.69 -15.06 13.51
CA LYS A 71 21.64 -14.32 12.65
C LYS A 71 22.95 -15.09 12.48
N LYS A 72 23.54 -15.57 13.58
CA LYS A 72 24.77 -16.37 13.56
C LYS A 72 24.62 -17.66 12.75
N ILE A 73 23.47 -18.34 12.81
CA ILE A 73 23.20 -19.53 12.00
C ILE A 73 23.08 -19.17 10.52
N LEU A 74 22.37 -18.07 10.20
CA LEU A 74 22.22 -17.62 8.81
C LEU A 74 23.56 -17.22 8.20
N GLU A 75 24.40 -16.50 8.94
CA GLU A 75 25.78 -16.17 8.53
C GLU A 75 26.58 -17.44 8.22
N GLN A 76 26.52 -18.46 9.09
CA GLN A 76 27.18 -19.74 8.84
C GLN A 76 26.65 -20.47 7.61
N LEU A 77 25.34 -20.44 7.37
CA LEU A 77 24.73 -21.03 6.17
C LEU A 77 25.17 -20.29 4.90
N ILE A 78 25.29 -18.97 4.94
CA ILE A 78 25.83 -18.17 3.83
C ILE A 78 27.29 -18.56 3.56
N ASP A 79 28.12 -18.72 4.60
CA ASP A 79 29.51 -19.14 4.50
C ASP A 79 29.66 -20.55 3.87
N GLU A 80 28.71 -21.45 4.14
CA GLU A 80 28.60 -22.79 3.53
C GLU A 80 27.99 -22.76 2.10
N GLY A 81 27.73 -21.57 1.56
CA GLY A 81 27.30 -21.35 0.18
C GLY A 81 25.80 -21.48 -0.06
N PHE A 82 24.95 -21.32 0.96
CA PHE A 82 23.50 -21.27 0.79
C PHE A 82 23.04 -19.87 0.36
N SER A 83 22.08 -19.79 -0.57
CA SER A 83 21.37 -18.56 -0.89
C SER A 83 20.18 -18.39 0.05
N ILE A 84 20.10 -17.27 0.76
CA ILE A 84 19.06 -17.00 1.77
C ILE A 84 18.12 -15.90 1.31
N TYR A 85 16.83 -16.13 1.49
CA TYR A 85 15.73 -15.23 1.17
C TYR A 85 14.82 -15.08 2.39
N ILE A 86 13.97 -14.06 2.38
CA ILE A 86 12.94 -13.81 3.39
C ILE A 86 11.56 -13.69 2.73
N TRP A 87 10.53 -14.19 3.42
CA TRP A 87 9.13 -14.01 3.01
C TRP A 87 8.55 -12.72 3.59
N GLN A 88 8.16 -11.77 2.74
CA GLN A 88 7.55 -10.50 3.15
C GLN A 88 6.49 -10.07 2.13
N GLY A 89 5.29 -9.69 2.60
CA GLY A 89 4.28 -9.05 1.72
C GLY A 89 3.82 -9.88 0.52
N ASN A 90 3.85 -11.22 0.60
CA ASN A 90 3.65 -12.17 -0.49
C ASN A 90 4.81 -12.29 -1.51
N GLU A 91 5.98 -11.80 -1.16
CA GLU A 91 7.19 -11.87 -1.97
C GLU A 91 8.33 -12.60 -1.25
N VAL A 92 9.23 -13.18 -2.04
CA VAL A 92 10.48 -13.79 -1.60
C VAL A 92 11.59 -12.81 -1.94
N ILE A 93 12.25 -12.24 -0.93
CA ILE A 93 13.22 -11.16 -1.11
C ILE A 93 14.62 -11.69 -0.73
N PRO A 94 15.67 -11.47 -1.55
CA PRO A 94 17.04 -11.82 -1.18
C PRO A 94 17.48 -11.13 0.12
N LEU A 95 18.13 -11.85 1.02
CA LEU A 95 18.61 -11.31 2.29
C LEU A 95 19.94 -10.57 2.08
N GLU A 96 19.90 -9.24 1.83
CA GLU A 96 21.10 -8.44 1.51
C GLU A 96 21.64 -7.51 2.64
N ASN A 97 20.89 -7.19 3.72
CA ASN A 97 21.38 -6.43 4.90
C ASN A 97 20.42 -6.51 6.13
N ASP A 98 20.97 -6.66 7.35
CA ASP A 98 20.29 -7.11 8.58
C ASP A 98 19.32 -6.15 9.31
N ALA A 99 19.18 -4.88 8.93
CA ALA A 99 18.76 -3.87 9.93
C ALA A 99 17.26 -3.85 10.31
N TYR A 100 16.32 -4.35 9.49
CA TYR A 100 14.87 -4.19 9.73
C TYR A 100 13.98 -5.35 9.21
N LEU A 101 14.53 -6.55 9.03
CA LEU A 101 13.92 -7.62 8.23
C LEU A 101 12.75 -8.39 8.86
N TYR A 102 12.61 -8.41 10.18
CA TYR A 102 11.80 -9.46 10.84
C TYR A 102 10.39 -9.02 11.25
N GLU A 103 10.05 -7.73 11.10
CA GLU A 103 8.74 -7.19 11.52
C GLU A 103 7.59 -7.48 10.54
N HIS A 104 7.88 -8.04 9.35
CA HIS A 104 6.92 -8.14 8.25
C HIS A 104 6.74 -9.55 7.66
N ILE A 105 7.23 -10.60 8.34
CA ILE A 105 6.98 -11.98 7.92
C ILE A 105 5.54 -12.35 8.23
N THR A 106 4.72 -12.53 7.20
CA THR A 106 3.31 -12.90 7.35
C THR A 106 3.12 -14.42 7.31
N PRO A 107 2.18 -14.98 8.09
CA PRO A 107 1.83 -16.40 7.98
C PRO A 107 1.33 -16.75 6.57
N ALA A 108 1.96 -17.72 5.92
CA ALA A 108 1.59 -18.21 4.60
C ALA A 108 1.76 -19.73 4.49
N PHE A 109 1.04 -20.36 3.55
CA PHE A 109 1.25 -21.78 3.27
C PHE A 109 2.60 -22.00 2.61
N THR A 110 3.30 -23.07 2.99
CA THR A 110 4.58 -23.44 2.38
C THR A 110 4.50 -23.61 0.86
N SER A 111 3.35 -24.03 0.34
CA SER A 111 3.08 -24.10 -1.10
C SER A 111 3.07 -22.74 -1.79
N ASP A 112 2.57 -21.70 -1.12
CA ASP A 112 2.49 -20.35 -1.67
C ASP A 112 3.87 -19.70 -1.70
N ILE A 113 4.64 -19.85 -0.62
CA ILE A 113 6.02 -19.38 -0.53
C ILE A 113 6.88 -20.07 -1.61
N SER A 114 6.75 -21.39 -1.75
CA SER A 114 7.47 -22.14 -2.78
C SER A 114 7.10 -21.68 -4.19
N ARG A 115 5.81 -21.42 -4.44
CA ARG A 115 5.33 -20.92 -5.74
C ARG A 115 5.87 -19.52 -6.03
N ALA A 116 5.89 -18.62 -5.04
CA ALA A 116 6.47 -17.29 -5.18
C ALA A 116 7.97 -17.37 -5.52
N ALA A 117 8.73 -18.22 -4.83
CA ALA A 117 10.15 -18.45 -5.11
C ALA A 117 10.41 -18.95 -6.54
N VAL A 118 9.59 -19.90 -7.01
CA VAL A 118 9.67 -20.44 -8.38
C VAL A 118 9.39 -19.34 -9.41
N VAL A 119 8.39 -18.49 -9.18
CA VAL A 119 7.99 -17.44 -10.11
C VAL A 119 8.98 -16.27 -10.11
N GLN A 120 9.42 -15.83 -8.93
CA GLN A 120 10.21 -14.60 -8.76
C GLN A 120 11.71 -14.84 -9.00
N HIS A 121 12.24 -16.00 -8.60
CA HIS A 121 13.68 -16.31 -8.64
C HIS A 121 14.06 -17.45 -9.58
N GLN A 122 13.12 -17.94 -10.40
CA GLN A 122 13.32 -19.03 -11.36
C GLN A 122 13.85 -20.33 -10.73
N LEU A 123 13.56 -20.55 -9.45
CA LEU A 123 13.89 -21.77 -8.73
C LEU A 123 12.90 -22.89 -9.09
N THR A 124 13.25 -24.14 -8.80
CA THR A 124 12.32 -25.29 -8.84
C THR A 124 11.86 -25.67 -7.43
N GLN A 125 10.75 -26.40 -7.29
CA GLN A 125 10.27 -26.83 -5.97
C GLN A 125 11.32 -27.64 -5.20
N ASP A 126 12.07 -28.50 -5.90
CA ASP A 126 13.14 -29.31 -5.30
C ASP A 126 14.35 -28.47 -4.86
N GLN A 127 14.48 -27.22 -5.35
CA GLN A 127 15.56 -26.29 -4.99
C GLN A 127 15.22 -25.42 -3.79
N VAL A 128 14.01 -25.48 -3.24
CA VAL A 128 13.56 -24.58 -2.17
C VAL A 128 13.47 -25.33 -0.84
N CYS A 129 13.94 -24.70 0.23
CA CYS A 129 13.73 -25.12 1.61
C CYS A 129 13.15 -23.96 2.40
N ILE A 130 12.08 -24.20 3.15
CA ILE A 130 11.39 -23.15 3.93
C ILE A 130 11.78 -23.31 5.39
N LEU A 131 12.29 -22.22 5.98
CA LEU A 131 12.66 -22.12 7.38
C LEU A 131 11.51 -21.45 8.14
N ASP A 132 10.49 -22.22 8.50
CA ASP A 132 9.33 -21.75 9.28
C ASP A 132 9.63 -21.75 10.80
N ASP A 133 8.60 -21.49 11.63
CA ASP A 133 8.71 -21.48 13.10
C ASP A 133 9.31 -22.78 13.67
N TYR A 134 9.00 -23.92 13.04
CA TYR A 134 9.47 -25.23 13.47
C TYR A 134 10.91 -25.48 13.01
N GLU A 135 11.20 -25.27 11.73
CA GLU A 135 12.50 -25.62 11.15
C GLU A 135 13.63 -24.77 11.75
N LEU A 136 13.39 -23.46 11.96
CA LEU A 136 14.35 -22.60 12.66
C LEU A 136 14.57 -23.03 14.12
N GLN A 137 13.50 -23.46 14.80
CA GLN A 137 13.63 -23.98 16.17
C GLN A 137 14.43 -25.28 16.22
N CYS A 138 14.32 -26.14 15.21
CA CYS A 138 15.15 -27.33 15.06
C CYS A 138 16.63 -26.96 14.87
N LEU A 139 16.93 -26.01 13.98
CA LEU A 139 18.30 -25.53 13.74
C LEU A 139 18.96 -24.93 14.99
N LEU A 140 18.23 -24.11 15.76
CA LEU A 140 18.77 -23.43 16.94
C LEU A 140 19.21 -24.38 18.06
N ASN A 141 18.58 -25.56 18.17
CA ASN A 141 18.71 -26.39 19.36
C ASN A 141 19.67 -27.59 19.23
N SER A 142 20.31 -27.82 18.09
CA SER A 142 21.46 -28.75 17.92
C SER A 142 21.30 -30.21 18.43
N GLU A 143 20.08 -30.75 18.63
CA GLU A 143 19.83 -32.12 19.13
C GLU A 143 19.01 -32.98 18.14
N ASP A 144 19.42 -34.25 17.94
CA ASP A 144 18.94 -35.23 16.93
C ASP A 144 17.56 -35.89 17.19
N GLN A 145 16.70 -35.34 18.06
CA GLN A 145 15.37 -35.94 18.33
C GLN A 145 14.24 -35.24 17.58
N PRO A 146 13.23 -35.98 17.04
CA PRO A 146 12.07 -35.36 16.41
C PRO A 146 11.30 -34.55 17.45
N LYS A 147 11.35 -33.22 17.30
CA LYS A 147 10.59 -32.31 18.15
C LYS A 147 9.16 -32.26 17.64
N ILE A 148 8.22 -32.35 18.55
CA ILE A 148 6.82 -32.06 18.27
C ILE A 148 6.67 -30.57 17.97
N ARG A 149 5.81 -30.18 17.02
CA ARG A 149 5.53 -28.77 16.77
C ARG A 149 4.69 -28.23 17.92
N ARG A 150 5.18 -27.17 18.57
CA ARG A 150 4.53 -26.50 19.69
C ARG A 150 4.12 -25.09 19.30
N LEU A 151 2.94 -24.66 19.72
CA LEU A 151 2.49 -23.28 19.60
C LEU A 151 2.57 -22.61 20.97
N PHE A 152 3.44 -21.60 21.10
CA PHE A 152 3.48 -20.73 22.27
C PHE A 152 2.42 -19.64 22.13
N ILE A 153 1.61 -19.45 23.16
CA ILE A 153 0.49 -18.50 23.12
C ILE A 153 0.98 -17.07 23.00
N LYS A 154 2.08 -16.70 23.66
CA LYS A 154 2.65 -15.35 23.54
C LYS A 154 3.00 -14.97 22.09
N ASP A 155 3.47 -15.94 21.29
CA ASP A 155 3.83 -15.71 19.90
C ASP A 155 2.55 -15.59 19.06
N TYR A 156 1.57 -16.48 19.29
CA TYR A 156 0.28 -16.47 18.62
C TYR A 156 -0.47 -15.14 18.78
N ILE A 157 -0.55 -14.60 20.00
CA ILE A 157 -1.33 -13.37 20.25
C ILE A 157 -0.70 -12.10 19.67
N THR A 158 0.58 -12.13 19.29
CA THR A 158 1.24 -11.00 18.61
C THR A 158 0.86 -10.92 17.13
N GLN A 159 0.38 -12.01 16.55
CA GLN A 159 -0.05 -12.08 15.16
C GLN A 159 -1.56 -11.91 15.04
N ASN A 160 -2.01 -10.82 14.43
CA ASN A 160 -3.43 -10.56 14.23
C ASN A 160 -3.94 -11.13 12.90
N THR A 161 -3.99 -12.46 12.74
CA THR A 161 -4.51 -13.04 11.48
C THR A 161 -5.30 -14.34 11.63
N LYS A 162 -6.52 -14.38 11.04
CA LYS A 162 -7.27 -15.63 10.81
C LYS A 162 -6.53 -16.59 9.87
N SER A 163 -5.61 -16.09 9.05
CA SER A 163 -4.78 -16.90 8.15
C SER A 163 -3.79 -17.78 8.90
N LEU A 164 -3.27 -17.36 10.07
CA LEU A 164 -2.39 -18.21 10.87
C LEU A 164 -3.06 -19.52 11.27
N LEU A 165 -4.35 -19.49 11.65
CA LEU A 165 -5.11 -20.70 11.99
C LEU A 165 -5.24 -21.66 10.80
N SER A 166 -5.43 -21.14 9.58
CA SER A 166 -5.54 -21.98 8.39
C SER A 166 -4.18 -22.58 8.00
N VAL A 167 -3.10 -21.82 8.17
CA VAL A 167 -1.71 -22.28 7.99
C VAL A 167 -1.37 -23.38 8.99
N LEU A 168 -1.59 -23.15 10.29
CA LEU A 168 -1.30 -24.12 11.34
C LEU A 168 -2.06 -25.45 11.17
N LYS A 169 -3.30 -25.42 10.68
CA LYS A 169 -4.08 -26.64 10.36
C LYS A 169 -3.42 -27.54 9.31
N LYS A 170 -2.63 -26.95 8.40
CA LYS A 170 -1.92 -27.66 7.33
C LYS A 170 -0.41 -27.71 7.54
N ALA A 171 0.08 -27.24 8.69
CA ALA A 171 1.50 -27.25 9.01
C ALA A 171 2.05 -28.68 9.02
N THR A 172 3.30 -28.81 8.60
CA THR A 172 4.02 -30.09 8.57
C THR A 172 5.38 -29.88 9.25
N PRO A 173 5.70 -30.60 10.35
CA PRO A 173 4.84 -31.54 11.07
C PRO A 173 3.60 -30.86 11.68
N ARG A 174 2.56 -31.64 11.98
CA ARG A 174 1.31 -31.12 12.54
C ARG A 174 1.55 -30.52 13.92
N LEU A 175 0.74 -29.54 14.29
CA LEU A 175 0.71 -29.01 15.66
C LEU A 175 0.24 -30.13 16.62
N GLU A 176 1.03 -30.40 17.65
CA GLU A 176 0.75 -31.47 18.63
C GLU A 176 0.53 -30.95 20.05
N GLU A 177 1.02 -29.75 20.38
CA GLU A 177 0.93 -29.19 21.73
C GLU A 177 0.78 -27.66 21.69
N ILE A 178 -0.07 -27.12 22.56
CA ILE A 178 -0.21 -25.69 22.81
C ILE A 178 0.37 -25.38 24.20
N ILE A 179 1.35 -24.49 24.25
CA ILE A 179 1.99 -24.05 25.49
C ILE A 179 1.39 -22.69 25.87
N HIS A 180 0.57 -22.70 26.92
CA HIS A 180 0.03 -21.49 27.52
C HIS A 180 1.10 -20.86 28.43
N ASP A 181 1.94 -20.02 27.83
CA ASP A 181 3.14 -19.45 28.45
C ASP A 181 3.03 -17.97 28.84
N GLU A 182 1.92 -17.33 28.50
CA GLU A 182 1.55 -15.99 28.96
C GLU A 182 0.21 -16.06 29.71
N PHE A 183 0.14 -15.49 30.92
CA PHE A 183 -1.14 -15.22 31.56
C PHE A 183 -1.55 -13.77 31.28
N SER A 184 -2.59 -13.61 30.45
CA SER A 184 -3.24 -12.32 30.15
C SER A 184 -4.67 -12.58 29.70
N ILE A 185 -5.54 -11.55 29.73
CA ILE A 185 -6.93 -11.71 29.24
C ILE A 185 -6.92 -12.23 27.80
N LYS A 186 -6.07 -11.64 26.95
CA LYS A 186 -5.91 -11.99 25.54
C LYS A 186 -5.35 -13.39 25.33
N ALA A 187 -4.33 -13.79 26.10
CA ALA A 187 -3.76 -15.13 26.04
C ALA A 187 -4.79 -16.19 26.45
N ASN A 188 -5.53 -15.95 27.54
CA ASN A 188 -6.55 -16.88 28.02
C ASN A 188 -7.70 -17.03 26.99
N GLU A 189 -8.12 -15.94 26.33
CA GLU A 189 -9.09 -16.00 25.22
C GLU A 189 -8.57 -16.79 24.04
N ALA A 190 -7.30 -16.55 23.64
CA ALA A 190 -6.67 -17.27 22.55
C ALA A 190 -6.62 -18.78 22.79
N VAL A 191 -6.33 -19.22 24.01
CA VAL A 191 -6.36 -20.64 24.39
C VAL A 191 -7.76 -21.22 24.24
N LEU A 192 -8.81 -20.51 24.69
CA LEU A 192 -10.20 -20.96 24.55
C LEU A 192 -10.63 -21.05 23.07
N GLU A 193 -10.19 -20.11 22.24
CA GLU A 193 -10.45 -20.14 20.79
C GLU A 193 -9.71 -21.28 20.11
N LEU A 194 -8.42 -21.47 20.41
CA LEU A 194 -7.62 -22.56 19.88
C LEU A 194 -8.18 -23.91 20.30
N GLY A 195 -8.68 -24.06 21.54
CA GLY A 195 -9.34 -25.27 22.00
C GLY A 195 -10.61 -25.63 21.21
N LYS A 196 -11.32 -24.65 20.65
CA LYS A 196 -12.45 -24.91 19.73
C LYS A 196 -11.98 -25.39 18.35
N VAL A 197 -10.83 -24.91 17.90
CA VAL A 197 -10.27 -25.20 16.57
C VAL A 197 -9.49 -26.52 16.56
N PHE A 198 -8.82 -26.82 17.68
CA PHE A 198 -7.95 -27.98 17.89
C PHE A 198 -8.33 -28.73 19.18
N PRO A 199 -9.52 -29.35 19.25
CA PRO A 199 -10.05 -29.94 20.48
C PRO A 199 -9.24 -31.14 20.99
N GLU A 200 -8.50 -31.81 20.11
CA GLU A 200 -7.68 -32.99 20.43
C GLU A 200 -6.25 -32.63 20.89
N ILE A 201 -5.85 -31.35 20.81
CA ILE A 201 -4.49 -30.92 21.14
C ILE A 201 -4.39 -30.65 22.65
N CYS A 202 -3.33 -31.18 23.27
CA CYS A 202 -3.05 -30.93 24.67
C CYS A 202 -2.62 -29.47 24.89
N VAL A 203 -3.28 -28.80 25.84
CA VAL A 203 -2.88 -27.47 26.32
C VAL A 203 -2.15 -27.64 27.65
N ARG A 204 -0.93 -27.13 27.74
CA ARG A 204 -0.11 -27.15 28.95
C ARG A 204 0.14 -25.73 29.45
N CYS A 205 -0.10 -25.49 30.74
CA CYS A 205 0.23 -24.21 31.36
C CYS A 205 1.67 -24.21 31.86
N GLU A 206 2.50 -23.34 31.29
CA GLU A 206 3.90 -23.14 31.67
C GLU A 206 4.20 -21.63 31.62
N TYR A 207 3.61 -20.87 32.54
CA TYR A 207 3.73 -19.42 32.54
C TYR A 207 5.19 -18.97 32.65
N SER A 208 5.60 -18.15 31.69
CA SER A 208 6.88 -17.45 31.67
C SER A 208 6.69 -15.93 31.59
N LYS A 209 5.52 -15.48 31.11
CA LYS A 209 5.12 -14.08 31.01
C LYS A 209 3.78 -13.82 31.71
N LEU A 210 3.67 -12.68 32.41
CA LEU A 210 2.43 -12.20 32.99
C LEU A 210 2.08 -10.81 32.45
N VAL A 211 0.80 -10.57 32.19
CA VAL A 211 0.25 -9.23 31.96
C VAL A 211 -0.86 -8.98 32.96
N LEU A 212 -0.63 -8.08 33.92
CA LEU A 212 -1.51 -7.84 35.06
C LEU A 212 -1.89 -6.36 35.15
N ASP A 213 -3.08 -6.07 35.67
CA ASP A 213 -3.50 -4.71 36.07
C ASP A 213 -3.50 -4.56 37.60
N GLU A 214 -3.72 -3.34 38.09
CA GLU A 214 -3.78 -3.04 39.54
C GLU A 214 -4.83 -3.91 40.28
N LYS A 215 -5.96 -4.19 39.64
CA LYS A 215 -7.04 -4.99 40.23
C LYS A 215 -6.63 -6.45 40.37
N MET A 216 -5.98 -7.01 39.36
CA MET A 216 -5.46 -8.38 39.40
C MET A 216 -4.38 -8.53 40.47
N LEU A 217 -3.49 -7.53 40.63
CA LEU A 217 -2.53 -7.54 41.73
C LEU A 217 -3.24 -7.54 43.09
N THR A 218 -4.26 -6.71 43.26
CA THR A 218 -5.06 -6.67 44.49
C THR A 218 -5.74 -8.01 44.79
N GLU A 219 -6.25 -8.69 43.76
CA GLU A 219 -6.84 -10.03 43.88
C GLU A 219 -5.79 -11.09 44.26
N LEU A 220 -4.60 -11.03 43.66
CA LEU A 220 -3.48 -11.95 43.93
C LEU A 220 -2.96 -11.87 45.37
N TRP A 221 -3.07 -10.68 45.99
CA TRP A 221 -2.70 -10.43 47.38
C TRP A 221 -3.88 -10.47 48.36
N GLY A 222 -5.10 -10.64 47.85
CA GLY A 222 -6.32 -10.72 48.66
C GLY A 222 -6.52 -12.10 49.32
N GLU A 223 -7.70 -12.29 49.93
CA GLU A 223 -8.02 -13.53 50.68
C GLU A 223 -7.95 -14.80 49.83
N ALA A 224 -8.27 -14.70 48.53
CA ALA A 224 -8.26 -15.84 47.62
C ALA A 224 -6.85 -16.23 47.12
N GLN A 225 -5.85 -15.34 47.26
CA GLN A 225 -4.47 -15.52 46.81
C GLN A 225 -4.31 -16.01 45.35
N ALA A 226 -5.30 -15.73 44.50
CA ALA A 226 -5.38 -16.23 43.16
C ALA A 226 -6.19 -15.28 42.27
N VAL A 227 -5.83 -15.22 40.98
CA VAL A 227 -6.54 -14.44 39.96
C VAL A 227 -7.13 -15.41 38.96
N THR A 228 -8.46 -15.38 38.80
CA THR A 228 -9.13 -16.20 37.78
C THR A 228 -9.69 -15.31 36.67
N ARG A 229 -9.31 -15.58 35.43
CA ARG A 229 -9.82 -14.92 34.21
C ARG A 229 -10.02 -15.96 33.12
N ASN A 230 -11.20 -15.95 32.48
CA ASN A 230 -11.53 -16.87 31.38
C ASN A 230 -11.29 -18.35 31.71
N ASN A 231 -11.72 -18.78 32.91
CA ASN A 231 -11.54 -20.13 33.47
C ASN A 231 -10.10 -20.59 33.66
N VAL A 232 -9.14 -19.66 33.61
CA VAL A 232 -7.74 -19.91 33.92
C VAL A 232 -7.42 -19.21 35.23
N THR A 233 -6.84 -19.94 36.17
CA THR A 233 -6.46 -19.43 37.50
C THR A 233 -4.95 -19.33 37.60
N LEU A 234 -4.45 -18.16 37.97
CA LEU A 234 -3.06 -17.89 38.35
C LEU A 234 -2.96 -17.87 39.87
N ASN A 235 -2.12 -18.74 40.43
CA ASN A 235 -1.84 -18.80 41.87
C ASN A 235 -0.44 -18.24 42.19
N GLN A 236 -0.16 -17.99 43.48
CA GLN A 236 1.16 -17.50 43.90
C GLN A 236 2.31 -18.49 43.61
N GLU A 237 2.04 -19.79 43.59
CA GLU A 237 3.06 -20.81 43.26
C GLU A 237 3.56 -20.71 41.81
N ASP A 238 2.68 -20.26 40.90
CA ASP A 238 3.00 -20.08 39.48
C ASP A 238 4.01 -18.95 39.25
N LEU A 239 4.16 -18.03 40.21
CA LEU A 239 5.03 -16.85 40.12
C LEU A 239 6.53 -17.18 40.12
N GLN A 240 6.92 -18.34 40.66
CA GLN A 240 8.33 -18.68 40.90
C GLN A 240 9.16 -18.79 39.61
N LYS A 241 8.54 -19.13 38.47
CA LYS A 241 9.20 -19.33 37.17
C LYS A 241 9.02 -18.15 36.20
N ILE A 242 8.33 -17.09 36.62
CA ILE A 242 8.02 -15.96 35.75
C ILE A 242 9.28 -15.17 35.45
N GLU A 243 9.58 -15.01 34.16
CA GLU A 243 10.74 -14.28 33.67
C GLU A 243 10.37 -12.91 33.08
N ASN A 244 9.12 -12.71 32.68
CA ASN A 244 8.63 -11.48 32.07
C ASN A 244 7.32 -11.01 32.72
N ILE A 245 7.27 -9.74 33.14
CA ILE A 245 6.06 -9.13 33.66
C ILE A 245 5.80 -7.81 32.96
N SER A 246 4.56 -7.63 32.50
CA SER A 246 4.02 -6.35 32.06
C SER A 246 2.89 -5.93 32.99
N LEU A 247 3.02 -4.78 33.64
CA LEU A 247 1.98 -4.23 34.51
C LEU A 247 1.29 -3.06 33.81
N LEU A 248 -0.01 -3.20 33.61
CA LEU A 248 -0.87 -2.24 32.94
C LEU A 248 -1.34 -1.17 33.91
N GLY A 249 -1.24 0.09 33.48
CA GLY A 249 -1.61 1.26 34.28
C GLY A 249 -0.59 1.64 35.35
N THR A 250 -0.99 2.57 36.23
CA THR A 250 -0.11 3.11 37.28
C THR A 250 -0.10 2.20 38.49
N ILE A 251 1.05 1.60 38.78
CA ILE A 251 1.23 0.68 39.92
C ILE A 251 1.84 1.42 41.12
N LYS A 252 1.41 1.07 42.33
CA LYS A 252 2.03 1.58 43.56
C LYS A 252 3.33 0.85 43.83
N LEU A 253 4.35 1.57 44.28
CA LEU A 253 5.66 0.99 44.60
C LEU A 253 5.58 -0.17 45.61
N THR A 254 4.67 -0.11 46.58
CA THR A 254 4.46 -1.17 47.59
C THR A 254 3.96 -2.47 46.97
N ASP A 255 3.09 -2.38 45.96
CA ASP A 255 2.55 -3.55 45.26
C ASP A 255 3.63 -4.18 44.38
N LEU A 256 4.44 -3.34 43.73
CA LEU A 256 5.61 -3.79 42.98
C LEU A 256 6.65 -4.48 43.88
N GLN A 257 6.94 -3.92 45.07
CA GLN A 257 7.83 -4.54 46.05
C GLN A 257 7.34 -5.93 46.46
N THR A 258 6.04 -6.06 46.73
CA THR A 258 5.41 -7.33 47.12
C THR A 258 5.50 -8.34 45.98
N LEU A 259 5.22 -7.91 44.74
CA LEU A 259 5.33 -8.76 43.57
C LEU A 259 6.76 -9.27 43.37
N LEU A 260 7.76 -8.38 43.37
CA LEU A 260 9.16 -8.73 43.17
C LEU A 260 9.70 -9.73 44.20
N ALA A 261 9.15 -9.75 45.42
CA ALA A 261 9.51 -10.75 46.43
C ALA A 261 9.07 -12.18 46.05
N HIS A 262 8.08 -12.33 45.16
CA HIS A 262 7.51 -13.62 44.74
C HIS A 262 7.96 -14.09 43.35
N VAL A 263 8.71 -13.27 42.60
CA VAL A 263 9.17 -13.57 41.23
C VAL A 263 10.71 -13.57 41.12
N PRO A 264 11.42 -14.48 41.80
CA PRO A 264 12.89 -14.44 41.87
C PRO A 264 13.61 -14.65 40.52
N ALA A 265 12.91 -15.21 39.53
CA ALA A 265 13.43 -15.49 38.18
C ALA A 265 13.23 -14.32 37.18
N LEU A 266 12.67 -13.18 37.62
CA LEU A 266 12.32 -12.07 36.74
C LEU A 266 13.54 -11.49 36.00
N LYS A 267 13.44 -11.41 34.67
CA LYS A 267 14.43 -10.82 33.76
C LYS A 267 13.91 -9.58 33.04
N ILE A 268 12.61 -9.52 32.73
CA ILE A 268 11.99 -8.43 31.98
C ILE A 268 10.84 -7.84 32.78
N LEU A 269 10.86 -6.53 33.00
CA LEU A 269 9.81 -5.80 33.68
C LEU A 269 9.37 -4.58 32.86
N THR A 270 8.09 -4.52 32.53
CA THR A 270 7.47 -3.38 31.83
C THR A 270 6.38 -2.78 32.70
N LEU A 271 6.48 -1.47 32.96
CA LEU A 271 5.50 -0.69 33.71
C LEU A 271 5.02 0.49 32.85
N ASP A 272 3.70 0.67 32.78
CA ASP A 272 3.08 1.87 32.16
C ASP A 272 3.16 3.10 33.07
N GLY A 273 3.23 2.90 34.37
CA GLY A 273 3.30 3.98 35.35
C GLY A 273 3.71 3.45 36.73
N LEU A 274 4.48 4.24 37.46
CA LEU A 274 4.86 3.96 38.84
C LEU A 274 4.53 5.17 39.73
N SER A 275 3.88 4.94 40.87
CA SER A 275 3.52 5.98 41.85
C SER A 275 3.90 5.57 43.28
N GLY A 276 4.11 6.54 44.16
CA GLY A 276 4.42 6.33 45.60
C GLY A 276 5.65 7.08 46.09
N ASP A 277 6.09 6.82 47.32
CA ASP A 277 7.37 7.32 47.86
C ASP A 277 8.52 6.41 47.39
N HIS A 278 9.40 6.92 46.54
CA HIS A 278 10.41 6.17 45.80
C HIS A 278 11.76 6.03 46.51
N THR A 279 11.82 6.30 47.82
CA THR A 279 13.05 6.22 48.63
C THR A 279 13.48 4.79 48.97
N SER A 280 12.67 3.78 48.65
CA SER A 280 12.92 2.37 48.99
C SER A 280 13.54 1.57 47.84
N SER A 281 14.60 0.82 48.10
CA SER A 281 15.27 -0.01 47.07
C SER A 281 14.39 -1.16 46.57
N LEU A 282 14.40 -1.42 45.27
CA LEU A 282 13.82 -2.62 44.66
C LEU A 282 14.93 -3.67 44.44
N ASN A 283 14.64 -4.95 44.71
CA ASN A 283 15.57 -6.03 44.42
C ASN A 283 15.47 -6.43 42.94
N LEU A 284 16.29 -5.80 42.09
CA LEU A 284 16.32 -6.03 40.64
C LEU A 284 17.57 -6.80 40.16
N LYS A 285 18.20 -7.58 41.05
CA LYS A 285 19.52 -8.21 40.80
C LYS A 285 19.60 -9.14 39.60
N ASN A 286 18.46 -9.69 39.16
CA ASN A 286 18.37 -10.59 38.00
C ASN A 286 17.78 -9.93 36.75
N LEU A 287 17.36 -8.66 36.85
CA LEU A 287 16.68 -7.97 35.77
C LEU A 287 17.66 -7.63 34.64
N GLU A 288 17.29 -7.98 33.42
CA GLU A 288 18.04 -7.72 32.18
C GLU A 288 17.39 -6.59 31.37
N GLU A 289 16.06 -6.45 31.43
CA GLU A 289 15.33 -5.40 30.72
C GLU A 289 14.31 -4.70 31.64
N LEU A 290 14.34 -3.37 31.64
CA LEU A 290 13.45 -2.53 32.42
C LEU A 290 12.82 -1.47 31.52
N THR A 291 11.50 -1.45 31.48
CA THR A 291 10.71 -0.42 30.80
C THR A 291 9.84 0.31 31.81
N LEU A 292 10.06 1.62 31.96
CA LEU A 292 9.27 2.53 32.79
C LEU A 292 8.80 3.67 31.91
N ARG A 293 7.75 3.45 31.10
CA ARG A 293 7.22 4.50 30.21
C ARG A 293 6.29 5.42 30.98
N ILE A 294 6.12 6.66 30.52
CA ILE A 294 5.04 7.58 30.93
C ILE A 294 4.99 7.85 32.46
N SER A 295 6.04 7.47 33.20
CA SER A 295 6.04 7.55 34.65
C SER A 295 6.47 8.95 35.12
N ASP A 296 5.82 9.45 36.17
CA ASP A 296 6.19 10.71 36.83
C ASP A 296 7.38 10.48 37.77
N LEU A 297 8.51 10.08 37.18
CA LEU A 297 9.75 9.75 37.88
C LEU A 297 10.71 10.93 37.78
N SER A 298 11.22 11.38 38.93
CA SER A 298 12.47 12.14 38.99
C SER A 298 13.67 11.19 38.98
N LEU A 299 14.85 11.71 38.66
CA LEU A 299 16.07 10.90 38.68
C LEU A 299 16.46 10.47 40.10
N ALA A 300 16.15 11.30 41.11
CA ALA A 300 16.31 10.95 42.52
C ALA A 300 15.47 9.71 42.92
N ASN A 301 14.28 9.56 42.33
CA ASN A 301 13.39 8.42 42.55
C ASN A 301 13.83 7.17 41.79
N LEU A 302 14.49 7.36 40.65
CA LEU A 302 15.01 6.28 39.83
C LEU A 302 16.31 5.68 40.40
N GLN A 303 17.12 6.50 41.08
CA GLN A 303 18.41 6.09 41.62
C GLN A 303 18.32 4.83 42.52
N PRO A 304 17.47 4.76 43.58
CA PRO A 304 17.33 3.56 44.41
C PRO A 304 16.88 2.31 43.66
N ILE A 305 16.16 2.48 42.56
CA ILE A 305 15.68 1.38 41.69
C ILE A 305 16.85 0.81 40.90
N LEU A 306 17.70 1.69 40.33
CA LEU A 306 18.81 1.28 39.47
C LEU A 306 20.05 0.81 40.23
N THR A 307 20.21 1.19 41.51
CA THR A 307 21.40 0.80 42.32
C THR A 307 21.64 -0.72 42.37
N GLN A 308 20.58 -1.54 42.26
CA GLN A 308 20.68 -3.01 42.31
C GLN A 308 20.53 -3.70 40.95
N ALA A 309 20.43 -2.94 39.85
CA ALA A 309 20.15 -3.46 38.51
C ALA A 309 21.44 -3.85 37.75
N GLY A 310 22.40 -4.51 38.41
CA GLY A 310 23.74 -4.77 37.87
C GLY A 310 23.82 -5.69 36.64
N LYS A 311 22.72 -6.38 36.26
CA LYS A 311 22.62 -7.21 35.05
C LYS A 311 21.81 -6.55 33.94
N LEU A 312 21.37 -5.31 34.14
CA LEU A 312 20.48 -4.64 33.21
C LEU A 312 21.21 -4.34 31.90
N LYS A 313 20.71 -4.93 30.82
CA LYS A 313 21.17 -4.74 29.45
C LYS A 313 20.36 -3.68 28.72
N LYS A 314 19.06 -3.55 29.04
CA LYS A 314 18.17 -2.58 28.38
C LYS A 314 17.38 -1.75 29.38
N LEU A 315 17.39 -0.44 29.17
CA LEU A 315 16.64 0.51 29.96
C LEU A 315 15.83 1.42 29.03
N ASN A 316 14.51 1.36 29.16
CA ASN A 316 13.58 2.20 28.42
C ASN A 316 12.82 3.11 29.40
N LEU A 317 13.10 4.41 29.31
CA LEU A 317 12.44 5.47 30.07
C LEU A 317 11.77 6.48 29.12
N SER A 318 11.30 6.02 27.96
CA SER A 318 10.65 6.90 26.98
C SER A 318 9.36 7.52 27.51
N TYR A 319 9.05 8.73 27.05
CA TYR A 319 7.86 9.52 27.41
C TYR A 319 7.76 9.92 28.89
N CYS A 320 8.86 9.86 29.65
CA CYS A 320 8.88 10.31 31.03
C CYS A 320 9.04 11.83 31.10
N LYS A 321 8.05 12.51 31.71
CA LYS A 321 7.94 13.97 31.67
C LYS A 321 8.82 14.72 32.68
N ASN A 322 9.32 14.04 33.70
CA ASN A 322 9.99 14.67 34.85
C ASN A 322 11.36 14.04 35.19
N LEU A 323 12.06 13.43 34.22
CA LEU A 323 13.42 12.88 34.40
C LEU A 323 14.48 13.99 34.58
N SER A 324 14.42 14.67 35.73
CA SER A 324 15.32 15.76 36.10
C SER A 324 15.85 15.57 37.52
N GLY A 325 17.00 16.19 37.79
CA GLY A 325 17.69 16.17 39.08
C GLY A 325 19.03 15.43 39.01
N GLU A 326 20.06 15.95 39.70
CA GLU A 326 21.40 15.37 39.67
C GLU A 326 21.41 13.91 40.15
N ILE A 327 21.79 12.98 39.27
CA ILE A 327 22.22 11.65 39.69
C ILE A 327 23.65 11.77 40.18
N VAL A 328 23.88 11.35 41.42
CA VAL A 328 25.25 11.15 41.91
C VAL A 328 25.80 9.90 41.22
N ALA A 329 26.73 10.10 40.27
CA ALA A 329 27.33 9.09 39.38
C ALA A 329 27.86 7.81 40.07
N GLU A 330 28.07 7.86 41.40
CA GLU A 330 28.54 6.73 42.18
C GLU A 330 27.52 5.59 42.31
N TYR A 331 26.20 5.85 42.14
CA TYR A 331 25.14 4.92 42.56
C TYR A 331 24.41 4.15 41.45
N ALA A 332 24.53 4.53 40.17
CA ALA A 332 23.98 3.73 39.07
C ALA A 332 24.98 2.65 38.64
N ASN A 333 24.73 1.39 39.01
CA ASN A 333 25.57 0.24 38.63
C ASN A 333 25.00 -0.43 37.37
N LEU A 334 25.21 0.19 36.20
CA LEU A 334 24.65 -0.24 34.91
C LEU A 334 25.72 -0.78 33.94
N GLU A 335 26.79 -1.41 34.43
CA GLU A 335 27.98 -1.77 33.64
C GLU A 335 27.69 -2.66 32.40
N GLU A 336 26.60 -3.43 32.43
CA GLU A 336 26.17 -4.32 31.34
C GLU A 336 25.15 -3.67 30.37
N LEU A 337 24.83 -2.39 30.54
CA LEU A 337 23.81 -1.71 29.73
C LEU A 337 24.28 -1.57 28.27
N GLU A 338 23.50 -2.13 27.37
CA GLU A 338 23.72 -2.11 25.92
C GLU A 338 22.76 -1.17 25.19
N GLU A 339 21.54 -0.99 25.71
CA GLU A 339 20.50 -0.16 25.08
C GLU A 339 19.86 0.80 26.08
N LEU A 340 19.86 2.09 25.72
CA LEU A 340 19.20 3.15 26.49
C LEU A 340 18.22 3.92 25.59
N ASN A 341 16.94 3.89 25.95
CA ASN A 341 15.89 4.63 25.26
C ASN A 341 15.28 5.70 26.17
N LEU A 342 15.45 6.96 25.77
CA LEU A 342 14.96 8.16 26.44
C LEU A 342 14.02 8.98 25.53
N GLN A 343 13.49 8.37 24.46
CA GLN A 343 12.66 9.06 23.48
C GLN A 343 11.53 9.86 24.14
N ASP A 344 11.31 11.09 23.68
CA ASP A 344 10.25 12.00 24.11
C ASP A 344 10.25 12.25 25.63
N SER A 345 11.39 12.05 26.29
CA SER A 345 11.56 12.32 27.71
C SER A 345 12.17 13.68 27.98
N ASN A 346 11.75 14.30 29.07
CA ASN A 346 12.29 15.56 29.54
C ASN A 346 13.52 15.31 30.42
N ILE A 347 14.67 15.12 29.77
CA ILE A 347 15.95 14.84 30.42
C ILE A 347 17.02 15.81 29.91
N SER A 348 17.88 16.30 30.80
CA SER A 348 18.98 17.19 30.43
C SER A 348 20.22 16.41 29.98
N LEU A 349 21.16 17.07 29.31
CA LEU A 349 22.42 16.44 28.92
C LEU A 349 23.26 16.01 30.15
N ALA A 350 23.25 16.79 31.23
CA ALA A 350 23.95 16.46 32.47
C ALA A 350 23.36 15.21 33.14
N ASP A 351 22.04 15.05 33.05
CA ASP A 351 21.34 13.89 33.58
C ASP A 351 21.62 12.62 32.76
N ILE A 352 21.66 12.75 31.42
CA ILE A 352 22.11 11.67 30.53
C ILE A 352 23.53 11.26 30.92
N GLN A 353 24.44 12.22 31.08
CA GLN A 353 25.81 11.97 31.53
C GLN A 353 25.81 11.18 32.84
N GLY A 354 25.01 11.59 33.83
CA GLY A 354 24.81 10.88 35.10
C GLY A 354 24.46 9.40 34.91
N LEU A 355 23.55 9.09 33.99
CA LEU A 355 23.15 7.71 33.66
C LEU A 355 24.26 6.90 32.96
N ILE A 356 25.16 7.56 32.20
CA ILE A 356 26.18 6.90 31.37
C ILE A 356 27.63 7.09 31.85
N THR A 357 27.83 7.60 33.07
CA THR A 357 29.15 8.01 33.60
C THR A 357 30.17 6.88 33.79
N LYS A 358 29.80 5.59 33.69
CA LYS A 358 30.71 4.45 33.92
C LYS A 358 30.65 3.43 32.79
N LYS A 359 31.81 3.14 32.16
CA LYS A 359 32.15 2.01 31.26
C LYS A 359 30.97 1.13 30.79
N LEU A 360 29.97 1.73 30.15
CA LEU A 360 28.83 1.01 29.61
C LEU A 360 29.24 0.32 28.32
N LYS A 361 28.74 -0.89 28.10
CA LYS A 361 28.79 -1.56 26.78
C LYS A 361 27.70 -1.01 25.86
N LEU A 362 27.40 0.29 25.96
CA LEU A 362 26.25 0.91 25.32
C LEU A 362 26.45 0.89 23.80
N LYS A 363 25.59 0.15 23.11
CA LYS A 363 25.56 -0.01 21.65
C LYS A 363 24.50 0.90 21.02
N THR A 364 23.38 1.11 21.70
CA THR A 364 22.24 1.88 21.18
C THR A 364 21.79 2.95 22.14
N LEU A 365 21.68 4.18 21.64
CA LEU A 365 21.17 5.33 22.38
C LEU A 365 20.07 6.03 21.57
N ASN A 366 18.85 6.05 22.12
CA ASN A 366 17.72 6.75 21.52
C ASN A 366 17.33 7.97 22.35
N LEU A 367 17.54 9.15 21.79
CA LEU A 367 17.21 10.47 22.36
C LEU A 367 16.19 11.22 21.49
N ALA A 368 15.44 10.51 20.64
CA ALA A 368 14.50 11.15 19.73
C ALA A 368 13.45 11.99 20.49
N GLY A 369 13.11 13.18 20.01
CA GLY A 369 12.11 14.05 20.62
C GLY A 369 12.54 14.74 21.93
N CYS A 370 13.74 14.47 22.48
CA CYS A 370 14.23 15.13 23.69
C CYS A 370 14.48 16.64 23.45
N GLN A 371 13.76 17.50 24.18
CA GLN A 371 13.81 18.95 23.97
C GLN A 371 14.82 19.71 24.85
N ASN A 372 15.34 19.08 25.90
CA ASN A 372 16.24 19.71 26.88
C ASN A 372 17.72 19.32 26.70
N LEU A 373 18.15 19.08 25.46
CA LEU A 373 19.53 18.70 25.13
C LEU A 373 20.43 19.89 24.79
N SER A 374 19.98 21.13 25.00
CA SER A 374 20.70 22.35 24.62
C SER A 374 21.58 22.95 25.73
N GLY A 375 21.58 22.39 26.94
CA GLY A 375 22.34 22.88 28.09
C GLY A 375 23.88 22.81 27.91
N GLU A 376 24.60 23.53 28.77
CA GLU A 376 26.08 23.50 28.81
C GLU A 376 26.62 22.14 29.24
N ILE A 377 27.72 21.73 28.62
CA ILE A 377 28.40 20.47 28.91
C ILE A 377 29.26 20.60 30.17
N VAL A 378 29.16 19.62 31.08
CA VAL A 378 29.97 19.60 32.30
C VAL A 378 31.26 18.78 32.13
N GLU A 379 31.33 17.77 31.26
CA GLU A 379 32.56 17.01 30.91
C GLU A 379 32.37 16.11 29.66
N ASN A 380 33.39 15.35 29.22
CA ASN A 380 33.31 14.50 28.01
C ASN A 380 32.45 13.24 28.23
N LEU A 381 31.34 13.12 27.48
CA LEU A 381 30.55 11.88 27.33
C LEU A 381 31.37 10.85 26.55
N ASN A 382 31.74 9.70 27.11
CA ASN A 382 32.53 8.69 26.40
C ASN A 382 31.68 7.46 26.00
N LEU A 383 31.47 7.23 24.70
CA LEU A 383 30.57 6.19 24.16
C LEU A 383 31.30 5.28 23.14
N PRO A 384 32.37 4.57 23.55
CA PRO A 384 33.32 3.93 22.63
C PRO A 384 32.76 2.74 21.85
N ASP A 385 31.68 2.12 22.35
CA ASP A 385 31.02 0.95 21.75
C ASP A 385 29.68 1.29 21.07
N LEU A 386 29.33 2.58 20.98
CA LEU A 386 28.06 3.01 20.41
C LEU A 386 28.03 2.78 18.90
N VAL A 387 27.06 1.99 18.45
CA VAL A 387 26.82 1.60 17.06
C VAL A 387 25.64 2.37 16.47
N ALA A 388 24.62 2.68 17.27
CA ALA A 388 23.40 3.34 16.83
C ALA A 388 23.03 4.54 17.72
N LEU A 389 22.84 5.70 17.09
CA LEU A 389 22.43 6.93 17.75
C LEU A 389 21.22 7.53 17.04
N ASN A 390 20.12 7.71 17.78
CA ASN A 390 18.94 8.39 17.29
C ASN A 390 18.74 9.72 18.02
N LEU A 391 18.81 10.81 17.25
CA LEU A 391 18.62 12.20 17.69
C LEU A 391 17.44 12.86 16.98
N GLN A 392 16.59 12.11 16.27
CA GLN A 392 15.45 12.64 15.54
C GLN A 392 14.62 13.62 16.39
N ASP A 393 14.16 14.73 15.82
CA ASP A 393 13.28 15.70 16.49
C ASP A 393 13.86 16.28 17.81
N SER A 394 15.15 16.09 18.11
CA SER A 394 15.77 16.54 19.35
C SER A 394 16.36 17.95 19.24
N ASN A 395 16.33 18.68 20.35
CA ASN A 395 16.83 20.05 20.41
C ASN A 395 18.24 20.09 21.01
N LEU A 396 19.25 19.91 20.15
CA LEU A 396 20.67 19.99 20.50
C LEU A 396 21.36 21.20 19.88
N THR A 397 22.32 21.77 20.60
CA THR A 397 23.25 22.75 20.02
C THR A 397 24.25 22.04 19.11
N GLN A 398 24.84 22.78 18.16
CA GLN A 398 25.91 22.25 17.31
C GLN A 398 27.09 21.71 18.13
N ALA A 399 27.46 22.38 19.23
CA ALA A 399 28.51 21.92 20.13
C ALA A 399 28.18 20.55 20.77
N ASN A 400 26.93 20.34 21.19
CA ASN A 400 26.49 19.07 21.78
C ASN A 400 26.47 17.96 20.73
N PHE A 401 26.02 18.26 19.51
CA PHE A 401 26.10 17.33 18.38
C PHE A 401 27.53 16.86 18.11
N LEU A 402 28.47 17.79 17.94
CA LEU A 402 29.87 17.48 17.66
C LEU A 402 30.49 16.58 18.74
N ARG A 403 30.10 16.76 20.01
CA ARG A 403 30.58 15.92 21.12
C ARG A 403 30.04 14.50 21.06
N PHE A 404 28.78 14.28 20.74
CA PHE A 404 28.25 12.92 20.55
C PHE A 404 29.06 12.19 19.49
N ILE A 405 29.34 12.87 18.37
CA ILE A 405 30.11 12.29 17.27
C ILE A 405 31.56 12.00 17.67
N ALA A 406 32.24 12.98 18.29
CA ALA A 406 33.64 12.84 18.68
C ALA A 406 33.89 11.68 19.67
N ASN A 407 32.87 11.25 20.41
CA ASN A 407 32.98 10.20 21.42
C ASN A 407 32.30 8.89 21.03
N SER A 408 31.83 8.74 19.79
CA SER A 408 31.18 7.54 19.28
C SER A 408 31.91 7.00 18.03
N PRO A 409 33.17 6.53 18.15
CA PRO A 409 34.01 6.20 16.99
C PRO A 409 33.54 4.99 16.17
N LYS A 410 32.73 4.10 16.76
CA LYS A 410 32.18 2.88 16.12
C LYS A 410 30.76 3.06 15.56
N LEU A 411 30.31 4.31 15.42
CA LEU A 411 28.94 4.59 15.03
C LEU A 411 28.68 4.13 13.59
N GLU A 412 27.74 3.19 13.42
CA GLU A 412 27.33 2.64 12.13
C GLU A 412 26.04 3.29 11.61
N THR A 413 25.14 3.68 12.52
CA THR A 413 23.85 4.29 12.17
C THR A 413 23.60 5.58 12.94
N LEU A 414 23.22 6.62 12.21
CA LEU A 414 22.94 7.94 12.76
C LEU A 414 21.63 8.49 12.19
N ASN A 415 20.64 8.67 13.06
CA ASN A 415 19.37 9.31 12.72
C ASN A 415 19.32 10.73 13.27
N LEU A 416 19.21 11.70 12.36
CA LEU A 416 19.17 13.13 12.61
C LEU A 416 17.94 13.77 11.98
N VAL A 417 16.86 13.03 11.72
CA VAL A 417 15.63 13.55 11.11
C VAL A 417 15.12 14.78 11.85
N ASN A 418 14.73 15.82 11.11
CA ASN A 418 14.18 17.07 11.63
C ASN A 418 15.08 17.76 12.69
N CYS A 419 16.40 17.58 12.60
CA CYS A 419 17.36 18.25 13.48
C CYS A 419 17.79 19.61 12.93
N ASN A 420 18.15 20.52 13.83
CA ASN A 420 18.71 21.82 13.45
C ASN A 420 20.25 21.78 13.40
N LEU A 421 20.81 21.56 12.21
CA LEU A 421 22.26 21.54 11.96
C LEU A 421 22.74 22.81 11.24
N SER A 422 22.00 23.93 11.36
CA SER A 422 22.18 25.13 10.54
C SER A 422 23.43 25.97 10.86
N GLY A 423 24.21 25.59 11.87
CA GLY A 423 25.50 26.21 12.12
C GLY A 423 26.54 25.81 11.07
N GLU A 424 27.50 26.70 10.78
CA GLU A 424 28.62 26.37 9.89
C GLU A 424 29.46 25.27 10.56
N MET A 425 29.48 24.09 9.95
CA MET A 425 30.45 23.06 10.31
C MET A 425 31.75 23.42 9.58
N THR A 426 32.85 23.55 10.32
CA THR A 426 34.16 23.94 9.76
C THR A 426 35.21 22.84 9.86
N GLU A 427 34.91 21.76 10.57
CA GLU A 427 35.81 20.63 10.82
C GLU A 427 35.20 19.33 10.33
N ASN A 428 36.00 18.50 9.66
CA ASN A 428 35.56 17.20 9.17
C ASN A 428 35.37 16.23 10.34
N LEU A 429 34.16 15.68 10.47
CA LEU A 429 33.89 14.62 11.42
C LEU A 429 34.52 13.31 10.95
N ASN A 430 34.91 12.48 11.91
CA ASN A 430 35.51 11.18 11.64
C ASN A 430 34.52 10.08 12.04
N LEU A 431 33.87 9.47 11.04
CA LEU A 431 32.82 8.46 11.20
C LEU A 431 33.16 7.24 10.33
N PRO A 432 34.29 6.55 10.60
CA PRO A 432 34.88 5.57 9.69
C PRO A 432 34.01 4.31 9.48
N ASP A 433 33.16 4.00 10.45
CA ASP A 433 32.28 2.84 10.44
C ASP A 433 30.84 3.16 10.03
N LEU A 434 30.52 4.43 9.71
CA LEU A 434 29.16 4.85 9.40
C LEU A 434 28.67 4.21 8.09
N VAL A 435 27.57 3.46 8.20
CA VAL A 435 26.90 2.74 7.11
C VAL A 435 25.62 3.45 6.67
N ALA A 436 24.87 4.04 7.60
CA ALA A 436 23.60 4.70 7.31
C ALA A 436 23.46 6.05 8.03
N LEU A 437 23.11 7.07 7.25
CA LEU A 437 22.84 8.42 7.75
C LEU A 437 21.48 8.92 7.26
N ASN A 438 20.63 9.30 8.21
CA ASN A 438 19.33 9.91 7.91
C ASN A 438 19.28 11.36 8.39
N LEU A 439 19.17 12.29 7.45
CA LEU A 439 19.08 13.74 7.64
C LEU A 439 17.74 14.29 7.13
N GLN A 440 16.73 13.45 6.91
CA GLN A 440 15.48 13.90 6.31
C GLN A 440 14.86 15.06 7.10
N SER A 441 14.42 16.10 6.36
CA SER A 441 13.84 17.33 6.90
C SER A 441 14.77 18.13 7.82
N SER A 442 16.07 17.84 7.85
CA SER A 442 17.02 18.53 8.73
C SER A 442 17.53 19.82 8.09
N LYS A 443 17.88 20.78 8.93
CA LYS A 443 18.45 22.05 8.47
C LYS A 443 19.96 21.89 8.26
N ILE A 444 20.35 21.41 7.10
CA ILE A 444 21.76 21.27 6.68
C ILE A 444 22.00 21.99 5.34
N THR A 445 23.18 22.62 5.19
CA THR A 445 23.60 23.33 3.97
C THR A 445 24.58 22.48 3.15
N LEU A 446 24.77 22.83 1.88
CA LEU A 446 25.80 22.19 1.04
C LEU A 446 27.24 22.48 1.48
N THR A 447 27.45 23.55 2.26
CA THR A 447 28.75 23.86 2.87
C THR A 447 29.05 23.00 4.09
N SER A 448 28.04 22.67 4.91
CA SER A 448 28.21 21.83 6.11
C SER A 448 28.19 20.32 5.81
N LEU A 449 27.51 19.89 4.74
CA LEU A 449 27.40 18.47 4.38
C LEU A 449 28.77 17.77 4.20
N PRO A 450 29.76 18.32 3.45
CA PRO A 450 31.09 17.73 3.35
C PRO A 450 31.74 17.47 4.71
N HIS A 451 31.66 18.44 5.62
CA HIS A 451 32.25 18.31 6.95
C HIS A 451 31.59 17.20 7.79
N LEU A 452 30.32 16.87 7.55
CA LEU A 452 29.62 15.80 8.26
C LEU A 452 30.02 14.39 7.77
N ILE A 453 30.27 14.22 6.47
CA ILE A 453 30.41 12.88 5.86
C ILE A 453 31.70 12.64 5.07
N ALA A 454 32.63 13.61 5.02
CA ALA A 454 33.89 13.48 4.27
C ALA A 454 34.72 12.25 4.67
N ASN A 455 34.66 11.82 5.94
CA ASN A 455 35.39 10.65 6.45
C ASN A 455 34.45 9.49 6.82
N SER A 456 33.46 9.21 5.97
CA SER A 456 32.52 8.10 6.13
C SER A 456 32.60 7.12 4.95
N PRO A 457 33.74 6.44 4.72
CA PRO A 457 34.00 5.67 3.50
C PRO A 457 33.07 4.45 3.34
N LYS A 458 32.51 3.92 4.44
CA LYS A 458 31.60 2.78 4.45
C LYS A 458 30.12 3.16 4.28
N LEU A 459 29.82 4.44 4.05
CA LEU A 459 28.44 4.94 3.97
C LEU A 459 27.74 4.33 2.76
N LYS A 460 26.71 3.50 3.02
CA LYS A 460 25.90 2.84 2.00
C LYS A 460 24.57 3.55 1.73
N THR A 461 23.99 4.17 2.76
CA THR A 461 22.67 4.82 2.68
C THR A 461 22.74 6.24 3.20
N LEU A 462 22.35 7.19 2.35
CA LEU A 462 22.24 8.61 2.69
C LEU A 462 20.85 9.13 2.35
N ASN A 463 20.09 9.54 3.38
CA ASN A 463 18.79 10.18 3.21
C ASN A 463 18.88 11.67 3.52
N LEU A 464 18.70 12.50 2.50
CA LEU A 464 18.70 13.95 2.54
C LEU A 464 17.32 14.53 2.15
N ALA A 465 16.27 13.71 2.09
CA ALA A 465 14.96 14.15 1.63
C ALA A 465 14.43 15.36 2.42
N ASN A 466 13.72 16.27 1.76
CA ASN A 466 13.18 17.50 2.34
C ASN A 466 14.23 18.42 2.99
N CYS A 467 15.52 18.31 2.65
CA CYS A 467 16.55 19.21 3.15
C CYS A 467 16.62 20.51 2.33
N ASN A 468 16.90 21.62 3.01
CA ASN A 468 17.20 22.89 2.37
C ASN A 468 18.65 22.96 1.89
N LEU A 469 19.03 22.09 0.95
CA LEU A 469 20.37 22.01 0.34
C LEU A 469 20.66 23.18 -0.63
N SER A 470 20.40 24.41 -0.20
CA SER A 470 20.73 25.62 -0.95
C SER A 470 22.21 25.99 -0.80
N GLY A 471 22.78 26.61 -1.84
CA GLY A 471 24.19 27.01 -1.91
C GLY A 471 24.91 26.32 -3.06
N GLU A 472 26.21 26.57 -3.17
CA GLU A 472 27.11 25.91 -4.12
C GLU A 472 28.01 24.93 -3.36
N MET A 473 28.21 23.76 -3.93
CA MET A 473 29.23 22.80 -3.50
C MET A 473 30.41 22.93 -4.47
N SER A 474 31.64 23.05 -3.97
CA SER A 474 32.83 23.22 -4.79
C SER A 474 33.77 22.01 -4.79
N GLU A 475 33.47 20.98 -4.00
CA GLU A 475 34.31 19.79 -3.82
C GLU A 475 33.47 18.52 -3.92
N ASN A 476 34.04 17.49 -4.57
CA ASN A 476 33.38 16.20 -4.74
C ASN A 476 33.40 15.40 -3.42
N LEU A 477 32.24 14.95 -2.97
CA LEU A 477 32.14 14.00 -1.87
C LEU A 477 32.61 12.62 -2.34
N ASN A 478 33.49 11.99 -1.57
CA ASN A 478 34.01 10.67 -1.88
C ASN A 478 33.25 9.61 -1.06
N LEU A 479 32.25 8.97 -1.68
CA LEU A 479 31.39 7.97 -1.03
C LEU A 479 31.44 6.64 -1.82
N PRO A 480 32.57 5.91 -1.77
CA PRO A 480 32.85 4.79 -2.66
C PRO A 480 31.90 3.59 -2.48
N ASP A 481 31.30 3.46 -1.29
CA ASP A 481 30.37 2.39 -0.93
C ASP A 481 28.89 2.81 -0.97
N LEU A 482 28.58 4.03 -1.42
CA LEU A 482 27.19 4.52 -1.45
C LEU A 482 26.35 3.70 -2.44
N VAL A 483 25.25 3.15 -1.94
CA VAL A 483 24.29 2.32 -2.71
C VAL A 483 22.98 3.08 -2.93
N THR A 484 22.52 3.81 -1.92
CA THR A 484 21.22 4.51 -1.94
C THR A 484 21.38 5.96 -1.55
N LEU A 485 20.91 6.86 -2.41
CA LEU A 485 20.85 8.29 -2.17
C LEU A 485 19.42 8.81 -2.37
N ASN A 486 18.84 9.37 -1.32
CA ASN A 486 17.52 10.01 -1.38
C ASN A 486 17.66 11.53 -1.22
N LEU A 487 17.29 12.27 -2.25
CA LEU A 487 17.28 13.73 -2.31
C LEU A 487 15.87 14.28 -2.54
N GLN A 488 14.82 13.45 -2.41
CA GLN A 488 13.45 13.84 -2.70
C GLN A 488 13.08 15.18 -2.03
N SER A 489 12.45 16.09 -2.77
CA SER A 489 12.01 17.40 -2.30
C SER A 489 13.13 18.26 -1.69
N SER A 490 14.39 18.01 -2.04
CA SER A 490 15.52 18.82 -1.58
C SER A 490 15.78 19.97 -2.55
N LYS A 491 16.31 21.08 -2.03
CA LYS A 491 16.66 22.25 -2.87
C LYS A 491 18.03 22.14 -3.56
N ILE A 492 18.39 20.94 -4.02
CA ILE A 492 19.64 20.69 -4.75
C ILE A 492 19.57 21.27 -6.17
N THR A 493 20.67 21.85 -6.66
CA THR A 493 20.79 22.41 -8.01
C THR A 493 21.61 21.47 -8.92
N LEU A 494 21.48 21.62 -10.25
CA LEU A 494 22.30 20.87 -11.21
C LEU A 494 23.80 21.20 -11.18
N ALA A 495 24.18 22.37 -10.65
CA ALA A 495 25.58 22.72 -10.43
C ALA A 495 26.19 21.91 -9.28
N SER A 496 25.42 21.70 -8.20
CA SER A 496 25.91 21.02 -6.99
C SER A 496 25.72 19.50 -7.01
N LEU A 497 24.76 18.99 -7.79
CA LEU A 497 24.46 17.56 -7.81
C LEU A 497 25.65 16.67 -8.25
N PRO A 498 26.42 16.99 -9.31
CA PRO A 498 27.60 16.22 -9.68
C PRO A 498 28.59 16.04 -8.53
N HIS A 499 28.82 17.09 -7.73
CA HIS A 499 29.73 17.03 -6.59
C HIS A 499 29.29 16.03 -5.50
N LEU A 500 27.99 15.73 -5.40
CA LEU A 500 27.46 14.76 -4.45
C LEU A 500 27.55 13.30 -4.96
N ILE A 501 27.54 13.09 -6.28
CA ILE A 501 27.38 11.76 -6.88
C ILE A 501 28.58 11.29 -7.72
N ALA A 502 29.50 12.17 -8.11
CA ALA A 502 30.59 11.86 -9.04
C ALA A 502 31.52 10.74 -8.56
N ASN A 503 31.74 10.62 -7.24
CA ASN A 503 32.59 9.59 -6.64
C ASN A 503 31.78 8.53 -5.86
N SER A 504 30.63 8.14 -6.41
CA SER A 504 29.73 7.13 -5.84
C SER A 504 29.48 5.98 -6.84
N PRO A 505 30.52 5.22 -7.24
CA PRO A 505 30.45 4.27 -8.35
C PRO A 505 29.51 3.09 -8.12
N LYS A 506 29.22 2.75 -6.85
CA LYS A 506 28.31 1.65 -6.46
C LYS A 506 26.85 2.09 -6.28
N LEU A 507 26.52 3.36 -6.61
CA LEU A 507 25.18 3.89 -6.42
C LEU A 507 24.20 3.14 -7.31
N LYS A 508 23.25 2.43 -6.69
CA LYS A 508 22.21 1.64 -7.37
C LYS A 508 20.88 2.40 -7.45
N THR A 509 20.56 3.19 -6.43
CA THR A 509 19.26 3.88 -6.32
C THR A 509 19.47 5.37 -6.06
N LEU A 510 18.91 6.19 -6.95
CA LEU A 510 18.93 7.64 -6.85
C LEU A 510 17.49 8.20 -6.91
N ASN A 511 17.03 8.79 -5.82
CA ASN A 511 15.74 9.46 -5.75
C ASN A 511 15.91 10.98 -5.78
N LEU A 512 15.48 11.61 -6.87
CA LEU A 512 15.49 13.05 -7.12
C LEU A 512 14.08 13.62 -7.25
N ALA A 513 13.03 12.88 -6.84
CA ALA A 513 11.65 13.31 -7.00
C ALA A 513 11.37 14.68 -6.36
N ASN A 514 10.53 15.49 -6.98
CA ASN A 514 10.16 16.84 -6.55
C ASN A 514 11.38 17.79 -6.38
N CYS A 515 12.48 17.57 -7.11
CA CYS A 515 13.62 18.49 -7.12
C CYS A 515 13.49 19.52 -8.25
N ASN A 516 14.04 20.72 -8.04
CA ASN A 516 14.18 21.70 -9.09
C ASN A 516 15.49 21.47 -9.86
N LEU A 517 15.43 20.62 -10.87
CA LEU A 517 16.57 20.26 -11.73
C LEU A 517 16.61 21.09 -13.03
N SER A 518 16.13 22.33 -12.97
CA SER A 518 16.22 23.27 -14.09
C SER A 518 17.63 23.87 -14.17
N GLY A 519 18.08 24.20 -15.38
CA GLY A 519 19.41 24.76 -15.64
C GLY A 519 20.38 23.80 -16.33
N GLU A 520 21.66 24.17 -16.31
CA GLU A 520 22.73 23.39 -16.94
C GLU A 520 23.59 22.70 -15.88
N MET A 521 24.08 21.51 -16.24
CA MET A 521 25.02 20.74 -15.43
C MET A 521 26.43 21.09 -15.89
N SER A 522 27.27 21.58 -14.99
CA SER A 522 28.63 22.07 -15.29
C SER A 522 29.67 20.94 -15.33
N GLU A 523 29.46 19.87 -14.57
CA GLU A 523 30.41 18.77 -14.42
C GLU A 523 29.83 17.42 -14.83
N ASN A 524 30.72 16.48 -15.17
CA ASN A 524 30.33 15.12 -15.54
C ASN A 524 30.34 14.20 -14.31
N PHE A 525 29.45 13.21 -14.30
CA PHE A 525 29.45 12.08 -13.37
C PHE A 525 29.30 10.78 -14.15
N ASN A 526 29.63 9.65 -13.52
CA ASN A 526 29.41 8.33 -14.09
C ASN A 526 28.82 7.41 -13.02
N LEU A 527 27.65 6.82 -13.27
CA LEU A 527 26.94 5.94 -12.35
C LEU A 527 26.78 4.54 -12.97
N PRO A 528 27.89 3.76 -13.06
CA PRO A 528 27.92 2.52 -13.84
C PRO A 528 27.02 1.42 -13.28
N ASP A 529 26.65 1.50 -12.00
CA ASP A 529 25.82 0.51 -11.30
C ASP A 529 24.40 1.03 -11.00
N LEU A 530 24.00 2.18 -11.53
CA LEU A 530 22.66 2.72 -11.27
C LEU A 530 21.58 1.85 -11.92
N VAL A 531 20.68 1.32 -11.08
CA VAL A 531 19.56 0.44 -11.45
C VAL A 531 18.24 1.20 -11.46
N ALA A 532 18.03 2.11 -10.51
CA ALA A 532 16.77 2.83 -10.35
C ALA A 532 16.98 4.35 -10.23
N LEU A 533 16.30 5.10 -11.09
CA LEU A 533 16.29 6.56 -11.10
C LEU A 533 14.86 7.09 -11.01
N ASN A 534 14.58 7.84 -9.94
CA ASN A 534 13.29 8.51 -9.74
C ASN A 534 13.42 10.02 -9.92
N LEU A 535 12.75 10.56 -10.93
CA LEU A 535 12.67 11.98 -11.28
C LEU A 535 11.24 12.52 -11.17
N GLN A 536 10.32 11.81 -10.54
CA GLN A 536 8.90 12.19 -10.43
C GLN A 536 8.72 13.65 -10.02
N SER A 537 7.83 14.37 -10.69
CA SER A 537 7.46 15.76 -10.39
C SER A 537 8.66 16.72 -10.32
N SER A 538 9.76 16.40 -10.99
CA SER A 538 10.96 17.24 -11.03
C SER A 538 10.96 18.14 -12.25
N GLN A 539 11.52 19.34 -12.12
CA GLN A 539 11.70 20.24 -13.28
C GLN A 539 12.92 19.83 -14.09
N VAL A 540 12.84 18.71 -14.82
CA VAL A 540 13.95 18.17 -15.61
C VAL A 540 13.86 18.61 -17.08
N THR A 541 14.96 19.10 -17.66
CA THR A 541 15.05 19.36 -19.11
C THR A 541 15.41 18.08 -19.87
N LEU A 542 15.09 17.99 -21.16
CA LEU A 542 15.48 16.85 -21.99
C LEU A 542 17.00 16.67 -22.07
N ALA A 543 17.78 17.75 -22.12
CA ALA A 543 19.23 17.70 -22.11
C ALA A 543 19.77 17.11 -20.79
N THR A 544 19.18 17.51 -19.65
CA THR A 544 19.51 16.96 -18.34
C THR A 544 19.18 15.47 -18.28
N LEU A 545 18.00 15.07 -18.75
CA LEU A 545 17.58 13.66 -18.80
C LEU A 545 18.55 12.83 -19.67
N GLN A 546 18.89 13.29 -20.87
CA GLN A 546 19.85 12.60 -21.75
C GLN A 546 21.19 12.37 -21.05
N ARG A 547 21.69 13.33 -20.27
CA ARG A 547 22.95 13.20 -19.53
C ARG A 547 22.89 12.13 -18.44
N PHE A 548 21.81 12.07 -17.65
CA PHE A 548 21.65 11.00 -16.65
C PHE A 548 21.66 9.63 -17.32
N LEU A 549 20.91 9.48 -18.41
CA LEU A 549 20.73 8.23 -19.11
C LEU A 549 22.01 7.77 -19.84
N ALA A 550 22.78 8.70 -20.40
CA ALA A 550 24.08 8.40 -21.01
C ALA A 550 25.13 7.90 -20.00
N ASN A 551 24.99 8.26 -18.72
CA ASN A 551 25.93 7.90 -17.66
C ASN A 551 25.41 6.80 -16.72
N SER A 552 24.31 6.13 -17.08
CA SER A 552 23.65 5.08 -16.27
C SER A 552 23.32 3.85 -17.12
N PRO A 553 24.32 3.10 -17.62
CA PRO A 553 24.11 2.05 -18.63
C PRO A 553 23.34 0.82 -18.13
N LYS A 554 23.30 0.58 -16.80
CA LYS A 554 22.59 -0.55 -16.17
C LYS A 554 21.20 -0.19 -15.65
N LEU A 555 20.65 0.95 -16.07
CA LEU A 555 19.35 1.42 -15.57
C LEU A 555 18.24 0.45 -15.97
N GLU A 556 17.53 -0.10 -14.98
CA GLU A 556 16.41 -1.02 -15.16
C GLU A 556 15.05 -0.33 -14.98
N THR A 557 14.97 0.65 -14.06
CA THR A 557 13.74 1.37 -13.73
C THR A 557 13.93 2.88 -13.84
N LEU A 558 13.07 3.52 -14.65
CA LEU A 558 13.05 4.98 -14.82
C LEU A 558 11.65 5.54 -14.52
N THR A 559 11.54 6.38 -13.49
CA THR A 559 10.30 7.07 -13.14
C THR A 559 10.37 8.56 -13.50
N LEU A 560 9.50 8.98 -14.41
CA LEU A 560 9.37 10.33 -14.93
C LEU A 560 7.95 10.89 -14.71
N THR A 561 7.17 10.33 -13.78
CA THR A 561 5.79 10.75 -13.49
C THR A 561 5.66 12.26 -13.26
N ASN A 562 4.64 12.91 -13.80
CA ASN A 562 4.40 14.35 -13.71
C ASN A 562 5.58 15.22 -14.21
N CYS A 563 6.32 14.80 -15.24
CA CYS A 563 7.39 15.62 -15.85
C CYS A 563 6.91 16.30 -17.15
N ASP A 564 7.43 17.51 -17.41
CA ASP A 564 7.24 18.18 -18.71
C ASP A 564 8.39 17.82 -19.66
N LEU A 565 8.14 16.87 -20.56
CA LEU A 565 9.09 16.38 -21.56
C LEU A 565 8.63 16.76 -22.98
N SER A 566 7.89 17.87 -23.12
CA SER A 566 7.24 18.30 -24.37
C SER A 566 8.20 18.76 -25.48
N GLY A 567 9.48 18.99 -25.18
CA GLY A 567 10.49 19.33 -26.17
C GLY A 567 10.91 18.15 -27.07
N GLU A 568 11.93 18.39 -27.90
CA GLU A 568 12.55 17.36 -28.74
C GLU A 568 13.86 16.86 -28.12
N MET A 569 13.98 15.55 -27.99
CA MET A 569 15.24 14.91 -27.63
C MET A 569 16.20 14.94 -28.82
N SER A 570 17.47 15.34 -28.64
CA SER A 570 18.41 15.58 -29.75
C SER A 570 19.08 14.31 -30.29
N GLU A 571 19.12 13.22 -29.52
CA GLU A 571 19.88 12.00 -29.81
C GLU A 571 19.15 10.74 -29.33
N ASN A 572 19.44 9.60 -29.94
CA ASN A 572 18.95 8.29 -29.50
C ASN A 572 19.69 7.86 -28.22
N LEU A 573 18.96 7.32 -27.26
CA LEU A 573 19.52 6.82 -26.02
C LEU A 573 19.72 5.29 -26.05
N ASN A 574 20.72 4.85 -25.30
CA ASN A 574 21.12 3.46 -25.19
C ASN A 574 20.87 2.96 -23.77
N LEU A 575 19.76 2.25 -23.57
CA LEU A 575 19.33 1.75 -22.26
C LEU A 575 19.07 0.23 -22.35
N PRO A 576 20.14 -0.58 -22.50
CA PRO A 576 20.03 -2.00 -22.85
C PRO A 576 19.34 -2.85 -21.77
N ASP A 577 19.41 -2.38 -20.51
CA ASP A 577 18.90 -3.07 -19.34
C ASP A 577 17.53 -2.55 -18.87
N LEU A 578 16.97 -1.51 -19.49
CA LEU A 578 15.71 -0.91 -19.08
C LEU A 578 14.56 -1.92 -19.17
N VAL A 579 13.87 -2.15 -18.06
CA VAL A 579 12.73 -3.06 -17.92
C VAL A 579 11.42 -2.29 -17.76
N GLU A 580 11.44 -1.19 -17.00
CA GLU A 580 10.25 -0.39 -16.67
C GLU A 580 10.48 1.10 -16.93
N LEU A 581 9.54 1.69 -17.67
CA LEU A 581 9.47 3.13 -17.91
C LEU A 581 8.10 3.67 -17.50
N ASN A 582 8.09 4.55 -16.49
CA ASN A 582 6.89 5.22 -16.02
C ASN A 582 6.89 6.71 -16.39
N LEU A 583 5.97 7.10 -17.25
CA LEU A 583 5.76 8.45 -17.76
C LEU A 583 4.39 9.02 -17.36
N GLN A 584 3.69 8.40 -16.40
CA GLN A 584 2.35 8.82 -16.00
C GLN A 584 2.22 10.33 -15.78
N ASN A 585 1.12 10.94 -16.22
CA ASN A 585 0.84 12.37 -16.14
C ASN A 585 1.91 13.27 -16.79
N SER A 586 2.73 12.75 -17.71
CA SER A 586 3.77 13.53 -18.38
C SER A 586 3.34 13.98 -19.77
N GLN A 587 3.95 15.06 -20.24
CA GLN A 587 3.81 15.47 -21.64
C GLN A 587 5.05 15.02 -22.40
N ILE A 588 4.88 14.18 -23.42
CA ILE A 588 5.99 13.66 -24.23
C ILE A 588 5.53 13.51 -25.68
N THR A 589 6.36 13.97 -26.62
CA THR A 589 6.12 13.73 -28.05
C THR A 589 6.51 12.31 -28.42
N LEU A 590 5.88 11.73 -29.44
CA LEU A 590 6.25 10.38 -29.89
C LEU A 590 7.67 10.32 -30.47
N ALA A 591 8.17 11.42 -31.03
CA ALA A 591 9.56 11.54 -31.48
C ALA A 591 10.54 11.46 -30.29
N SER A 592 10.23 12.13 -29.17
CA SER A 592 11.03 12.04 -27.95
C SER A 592 10.92 10.66 -27.30
N LEU A 593 9.72 10.06 -27.26
CA LEU A 593 9.57 8.67 -26.78
C LEU A 593 10.44 7.72 -27.62
N ARG A 594 10.38 7.80 -28.96
CA ARG A 594 11.21 6.98 -29.86
C ARG A 594 12.69 7.04 -29.52
N ARG A 595 13.21 8.24 -29.27
CA ARG A 595 14.63 8.45 -28.96
C ARG A 595 14.99 7.93 -27.56
N LEU A 596 14.07 8.04 -26.60
CA LEU A 596 14.23 7.51 -25.23
C LEU A 596 14.42 5.99 -25.22
N ILE A 597 13.61 5.28 -26.01
CA ILE A 597 13.57 3.81 -26.05
C ILE A 597 14.24 3.23 -27.30
N ALA A 598 15.08 4.00 -27.99
CA ALA A 598 15.68 3.61 -29.27
C ALA A 598 16.43 2.27 -29.17
N ASN A 599 17.14 2.03 -28.07
CA ASN A 599 17.76 0.75 -27.75
C ASN A 599 17.44 0.29 -26.33
N SER A 600 16.21 -0.23 -26.15
CA SER A 600 15.73 -0.81 -24.87
C SER A 600 15.11 -2.20 -25.08
N PRO A 601 15.88 -3.22 -25.48
CA PRO A 601 15.37 -4.53 -25.86
C PRO A 601 14.73 -5.33 -24.70
N LYS A 602 15.04 -4.96 -23.45
CA LYS A 602 14.47 -5.58 -22.24
C LYS A 602 13.22 -4.87 -21.71
N LEU A 603 12.78 -3.78 -22.35
CA LEU A 603 11.62 -3.01 -21.89
C LEU A 603 10.37 -3.88 -21.93
N LYS A 604 9.77 -4.13 -20.76
CA LYS A 604 8.56 -4.95 -20.59
C LYS A 604 7.35 -4.11 -20.25
N THR A 605 7.52 -3.05 -19.48
CA THR A 605 6.40 -2.25 -18.95
C THR A 605 6.58 -0.79 -19.33
N LEU A 606 5.55 -0.24 -19.99
CA LEU A 606 5.47 1.16 -20.38
C LEU A 606 4.17 1.77 -19.86
N ASN A 607 4.29 2.62 -18.85
CA ASN A 607 3.16 3.35 -18.27
C ASN A 607 3.11 4.76 -18.86
N LEU A 608 2.05 5.03 -19.62
CA LEU A 608 1.73 6.31 -20.25
C LEU A 608 0.39 6.86 -19.74
N ILE A 609 -0.08 6.48 -18.55
CA ILE A 609 -1.36 6.94 -18.00
C ILE A 609 -1.45 8.47 -18.01
N ASN A 610 -2.58 9.02 -18.46
CA ASN A 610 -2.88 10.45 -18.49
C ASN A 610 -1.79 11.28 -19.22
N CYS A 611 -1.21 10.71 -20.27
CA CYS A 611 -0.24 11.40 -21.12
C CYS A 611 -0.92 12.12 -22.29
N LYS A 612 -0.29 13.21 -22.74
CA LYS A 612 -0.62 13.85 -24.02
C LYS A 612 0.40 13.43 -25.06
N LEU A 613 0.05 12.44 -25.88
CA LEU A 613 0.94 11.92 -26.92
C LEU A 613 0.68 12.68 -28.23
N SER A 614 1.47 13.72 -28.48
CA SER A 614 1.41 14.54 -29.70
C SER A 614 2.47 14.16 -30.73
N GLY A 615 2.24 14.56 -31.98
CA GLY A 615 3.10 14.26 -33.14
C GLY A 615 2.70 12.99 -33.89
N GLU A 616 3.29 12.81 -35.08
CA GLU A 616 3.15 11.60 -35.90
C GLU A 616 4.44 10.78 -35.86
N ILE A 617 4.31 9.46 -35.94
CA ILE A 617 5.46 8.56 -36.05
C ILE A 617 5.78 8.32 -37.53
N ALA A 618 6.93 8.79 -38.00
CA ALA A 618 7.42 8.53 -39.35
C ALA A 618 8.30 7.26 -39.46
N GLU A 619 8.77 6.71 -38.35
CA GLU A 619 9.78 5.62 -38.30
C GLU A 619 9.51 4.65 -37.13
N GLU A 620 10.00 3.40 -37.23
CA GLU A 620 9.72 2.31 -36.27
C GLU A 620 10.16 2.61 -34.81
N LEU A 621 9.39 2.09 -33.84
CA LEU A 621 9.67 2.12 -32.40
C LEU A 621 10.23 0.77 -31.94
N ASN A 622 11.27 0.75 -31.10
CA ASN A 622 11.82 -0.52 -30.61
C ASN A 622 11.08 -1.00 -29.34
N LEU A 623 9.86 -1.52 -29.51
CA LEU A 623 9.03 -2.08 -28.44
C LEU A 623 8.94 -3.62 -28.50
N THR A 624 9.96 -4.26 -29.09
CA THR A 624 9.97 -5.72 -29.38
C THR A 624 9.87 -6.62 -28.15
N GLY A 625 10.26 -6.10 -26.98
CA GLY A 625 10.18 -6.74 -25.68
C GLY A 625 8.90 -6.46 -24.88
N LEU A 626 8.09 -5.48 -25.30
CA LEU A 626 7.00 -4.93 -24.50
C LEU A 626 5.91 -5.97 -24.21
N VAL A 627 5.51 -6.06 -22.95
CA VAL A 627 4.50 -6.98 -22.42
C VAL A 627 3.28 -6.22 -21.95
N ASP A 628 3.48 -5.10 -21.25
CA ASP A 628 2.42 -4.32 -20.62
C ASP A 628 2.48 -2.85 -21.09
N LEU A 629 1.38 -2.39 -21.68
CA LEU A 629 1.19 -1.01 -22.13
C LEU A 629 -0.05 -0.40 -21.47
N ASP A 630 0.16 0.62 -20.63
CA ASP A 630 -0.94 1.37 -20.02
C ASP A 630 -1.03 2.78 -20.62
N LEU A 631 -2.17 3.08 -21.22
CA LEU A 631 -2.51 4.37 -21.83
C LEU A 631 -3.73 5.01 -21.16
N GLN A 632 -4.23 4.50 -20.03
CA GLN A 632 -5.46 4.98 -19.40
C GLN A 632 -5.51 6.51 -19.30
N ASN A 633 -6.66 7.12 -19.62
CA ASN A 633 -6.89 8.57 -19.65
C ASN A 633 -6.00 9.36 -20.63
N SER A 634 -5.29 8.70 -21.55
CA SER A 634 -4.40 9.41 -22.49
C SER A 634 -5.11 9.88 -23.74
N GLN A 635 -4.57 10.95 -24.31
CA GLN A 635 -5.00 11.42 -25.63
C GLN A 635 -4.05 10.83 -26.67
N ILE A 636 -4.56 9.92 -27.50
CA ILE A 636 -3.82 9.26 -28.56
C ILE A 636 -4.68 9.14 -29.82
N SER A 637 -4.09 9.40 -30.99
CA SER A 637 -4.76 9.18 -32.28
C SER A 637 -4.75 7.69 -32.65
N LEU A 638 -5.72 7.26 -33.47
CA LEU A 638 -5.78 5.87 -33.96
C LEU A 638 -4.50 5.45 -34.71
N ALA A 639 -3.93 6.34 -35.52
CA ALA A 639 -2.68 6.08 -36.24
C ALA A 639 -1.50 5.83 -35.29
N ASN A 640 -1.40 6.61 -34.21
CA ASN A 640 -0.35 6.45 -33.21
C ASN A 640 -0.55 5.18 -32.38
N LEU A 641 -1.79 4.84 -32.03
CA LEU A 641 -2.12 3.58 -31.36
C LEU A 641 -1.76 2.37 -32.22
N GLN A 642 -2.10 2.40 -33.53
CA GLN A 642 -1.70 1.36 -34.49
C GLN A 642 -0.19 1.19 -34.55
N CYS A 643 0.56 2.29 -34.55
CA CYS A 643 2.02 2.25 -34.57
C CYS A 643 2.61 1.63 -33.30
N LEU A 644 2.14 2.00 -32.10
CA LEU A 644 2.59 1.41 -30.83
C LEU A 644 2.36 -0.11 -30.81
N ILE A 645 1.17 -0.54 -31.22
CA ILE A 645 0.81 -1.97 -31.24
C ILE A 645 1.63 -2.73 -32.28
N ALA A 646 1.82 -2.18 -33.49
CA ALA A 646 2.60 -2.83 -34.54
C ALA A 646 4.05 -3.12 -34.12
N ASN A 647 4.62 -2.25 -33.27
CA ASN A 647 5.98 -2.39 -32.75
C ASN A 647 6.08 -3.24 -31.47
N SER A 648 4.95 -3.73 -30.93
CA SER A 648 4.87 -4.47 -29.66
C SER A 648 4.40 -5.92 -29.85
N PRO A 649 5.14 -6.78 -30.58
CA PRO A 649 4.68 -8.12 -30.96
C PRO A 649 4.49 -9.10 -29.79
N LYS A 650 5.03 -8.79 -28.61
CA LYS A 650 4.91 -9.61 -27.38
C LYS A 650 3.86 -9.08 -26.40
N LEU A 651 3.13 -8.02 -26.76
CA LEU A 651 2.17 -7.36 -25.89
C LEU A 651 1.12 -8.36 -25.39
N LYS A 652 0.92 -8.37 -24.07
CA LYS A 652 -0.05 -9.20 -23.36
C LYS A 652 -1.15 -8.36 -22.73
N THR A 653 -0.82 -7.20 -22.18
CA THR A 653 -1.80 -6.34 -21.52
C THR A 653 -1.83 -4.97 -22.18
N LEU A 654 -3.03 -4.53 -22.54
CA LEU A 654 -3.29 -3.23 -23.13
C LEU A 654 -4.44 -2.54 -22.40
N ASN A 655 -4.12 -1.46 -21.68
CA ASN A 655 -5.10 -0.63 -21.01
C ASN A 655 -5.33 0.67 -21.77
N LEU A 656 -6.54 0.86 -22.30
CA LEU A 656 -6.98 2.04 -23.06
C LEU A 656 -8.15 2.74 -22.38
N VAL A 657 -8.42 2.45 -21.10
CA VAL A 657 -9.56 3.02 -20.38
C VAL A 657 -9.58 4.55 -20.50
N ASN A 658 -10.71 5.11 -20.92
CA ASN A 658 -10.92 6.55 -21.11
C ASN A 658 -9.97 7.22 -22.13
N CYS A 659 -9.43 6.45 -23.09
CA CYS A 659 -8.78 7.00 -24.28
C CYS A 659 -9.86 7.35 -25.30
N LYS A 660 -10.01 8.62 -25.68
CA LYS A 660 -10.98 9.02 -26.72
C LYS A 660 -10.53 8.51 -28.09
N LEU A 661 -11.04 7.35 -28.50
CA LEU A 661 -10.74 6.73 -29.78
C LEU A 661 -11.83 7.10 -30.80
N SER A 662 -11.91 8.39 -31.17
CA SER A 662 -12.84 8.86 -32.21
C SER A 662 -12.20 8.85 -33.60
N GLY A 663 -12.95 8.39 -34.62
CA GLY A 663 -12.50 8.26 -36.01
C GLY A 663 -12.58 6.81 -36.54
N GLU A 664 -12.42 6.63 -37.85
CA GLU A 664 -12.49 5.31 -38.48
C GLU A 664 -11.17 4.54 -38.35
N ILE A 665 -11.24 3.30 -37.87
CA ILE A 665 -10.10 2.37 -37.88
C ILE A 665 -9.95 1.82 -39.31
N THR A 666 -8.93 2.27 -40.05
CA THR A 666 -8.75 1.90 -41.46
C THR A 666 -8.02 0.57 -41.68
N ARG A 667 -7.42 -0.04 -40.62
CA ARG A 667 -6.66 -1.30 -40.69
C ARG A 667 -6.76 -2.11 -39.38
N GLU A 668 -6.67 -3.43 -39.49
CA GLU A 668 -6.69 -4.38 -38.37
C GLU A 668 -5.45 -4.26 -37.46
N PHE A 669 -5.63 -4.48 -36.16
CA PHE A 669 -4.53 -4.52 -35.19
C PHE A 669 -3.97 -5.95 -35.05
N ASN A 670 -2.65 -6.06 -34.98
CA ASN A 670 -1.98 -7.35 -34.77
C ASN A 670 -1.83 -7.67 -33.27
N LEU A 671 -2.93 -8.08 -32.62
CA LEU A 671 -3.01 -8.35 -31.18
C LEU A 671 -2.95 -9.86 -30.84
N LYS A 672 -2.22 -10.65 -31.64
CA LYS A 672 -2.16 -12.13 -31.54
C LYS A 672 -1.67 -12.72 -30.23
N ASN A 673 -0.95 -11.94 -29.43
CA ASN A 673 -0.41 -12.36 -28.14
C ASN A 673 -1.12 -11.73 -26.94
N LEU A 674 -2.10 -10.85 -27.19
CA LEU A 674 -2.80 -10.12 -26.16
C LEU A 674 -3.63 -11.09 -25.30
N GLU A 675 -3.50 -10.95 -23.98
CA GLU A 675 -4.20 -11.70 -22.94
C GLU A 675 -5.25 -10.82 -22.26
N GLU A 676 -5.00 -9.52 -22.08
CA GLU A 676 -5.91 -8.59 -21.40
C GLU A 676 -6.09 -7.28 -22.20
N LEU A 677 -7.34 -6.88 -22.42
CA LEU A 677 -7.72 -5.67 -23.15
C LEU A 677 -8.79 -4.89 -22.38
N HIS A 678 -8.48 -3.64 -22.02
CA HIS A 678 -9.40 -2.74 -21.32
C HIS A 678 -9.75 -1.54 -22.20
N LEU A 679 -11.02 -1.37 -22.52
CA LEU A 679 -11.55 -0.37 -23.47
C LEU A 679 -12.64 0.51 -22.85
N ASP A 680 -12.82 0.49 -21.54
CA ASP A 680 -13.88 1.24 -20.87
C ASP A 680 -13.82 2.73 -21.22
N LYS A 681 -14.95 3.35 -21.55
CA LYS A 681 -15.08 4.78 -21.87
C LYS A 681 -14.22 5.26 -23.05
N THR A 682 -13.92 4.39 -24.01
CA THR A 682 -13.12 4.77 -25.20
C THR A 682 -13.93 5.43 -26.33
N GLY A 683 -15.23 5.14 -26.42
CA GLY A 683 -16.06 5.55 -27.55
C GLY A 683 -15.81 4.74 -28.85
N ILE A 684 -15.15 3.57 -28.74
CA ILE A 684 -14.86 2.71 -29.89
C ILE A 684 -16.15 2.22 -30.59
N THR A 685 -16.16 2.21 -31.92
CA THR A 685 -17.28 1.71 -32.75
C THR A 685 -17.24 0.19 -32.89
N VAL A 686 -18.33 -0.44 -33.36
CA VAL A 686 -18.38 -1.90 -33.64
C VAL A 686 -17.30 -2.32 -34.63
N THR A 687 -17.15 -1.58 -35.75
CA THR A 687 -16.09 -1.82 -36.73
C THR A 687 -14.70 -1.67 -36.11
N GLY A 688 -14.52 -0.71 -35.20
CA GLY A 688 -13.26 -0.53 -34.48
C GLY A 688 -12.93 -1.71 -33.55
N LEU A 689 -13.93 -2.17 -32.79
CA LEU A 689 -13.82 -3.34 -31.92
C LEU A 689 -13.52 -4.61 -32.74
N GLU A 690 -14.17 -4.79 -33.89
CA GLU A 690 -13.87 -5.87 -34.83
C GLU A 690 -12.39 -5.86 -35.24
N HIS A 691 -11.88 -4.72 -35.68
CA HIS A 691 -10.50 -4.57 -36.12
C HIS A 691 -9.47 -4.84 -35.00
N MET A 692 -9.83 -4.68 -33.73
CA MET A 692 -8.98 -5.05 -32.61
C MET A 692 -9.05 -6.55 -32.28
N LEU A 693 -10.23 -7.17 -32.39
CA LEU A 693 -10.46 -8.55 -31.92
C LEU A 693 -10.16 -9.63 -32.95
N VAL A 694 -10.20 -9.35 -34.26
CA VAL A 694 -10.03 -10.36 -35.33
C VAL A 694 -8.77 -11.23 -35.17
N HIS A 695 -7.68 -10.67 -34.64
CA HIS A 695 -6.42 -11.41 -34.43
C HIS A 695 -6.17 -11.79 -32.96
N ALA A 696 -7.04 -11.41 -32.01
CA ALA A 696 -6.82 -11.52 -30.56
C ALA A 696 -7.14 -12.92 -29.97
N SER A 697 -6.68 -13.99 -30.62
CA SER A 697 -7.03 -15.38 -30.27
C SER A 697 -6.57 -15.85 -28.86
N LYS A 698 -5.62 -15.16 -28.23
CA LYS A 698 -5.14 -15.47 -26.86
C LYS A 698 -5.83 -14.65 -25.76
N LEU A 699 -6.78 -13.79 -26.13
CA LEU A 699 -7.44 -12.89 -25.21
C LEU A 699 -8.19 -13.69 -24.13
N LYS A 700 -7.90 -13.38 -22.87
CA LYS A 700 -8.52 -13.93 -21.67
C LYS A 700 -9.48 -12.96 -21.04
N LYS A 701 -9.17 -11.66 -21.04
CA LYS A 701 -10.02 -10.62 -20.45
C LYS A 701 -10.31 -9.51 -21.45
N LEU A 702 -11.58 -9.18 -21.57
CA LEU A 702 -12.06 -8.03 -22.34
C LEU A 702 -13.02 -7.21 -21.46
N SER A 703 -12.64 -5.97 -21.18
CA SER A 703 -13.53 -5.01 -20.51
C SER A 703 -13.88 -3.87 -21.44
N LEU A 704 -15.17 -3.57 -21.56
CA LEU A 704 -15.71 -2.44 -22.28
C LEU A 704 -16.94 -1.90 -21.54
N CYS A 705 -16.89 -0.61 -21.20
CA CYS A 705 -18.02 0.11 -20.63
C CYS A 705 -18.32 1.35 -21.50
N TRP A 706 -19.48 1.39 -22.17
CA TRP A 706 -19.89 2.56 -22.95
C TRP A 706 -20.60 3.55 -22.01
N PHE A 707 -19.93 4.63 -21.60
CA PHE A 707 -20.61 5.75 -20.92
C PHE A 707 -20.93 6.81 -21.97
N ASN A 708 -22.19 7.00 -22.32
CA ASN A 708 -22.58 8.15 -23.15
C ASN A 708 -23.94 8.73 -22.74
N ARG A 709 -23.91 9.77 -21.90
CA ARG A 709 -25.05 10.69 -21.71
C ARG A 709 -24.71 12.15 -22.03
N GLU A 710 -23.44 12.47 -22.34
CA GLU A 710 -22.98 13.84 -22.62
C GLU A 710 -22.59 14.10 -24.08
N GLN A 711 -22.44 13.07 -24.93
CA GLN A 711 -22.37 13.27 -26.38
C GLN A 711 -23.73 12.93 -27.00
N GLU A 712 -24.54 13.96 -27.22
CA GLU A 712 -25.46 13.96 -28.35
C GLU A 712 -24.63 13.66 -29.61
N GLU A 713 -25.05 12.66 -30.41
CA GLU A 713 -24.45 12.25 -31.70
C GLU A 713 -23.27 11.24 -31.71
N LEU A 714 -23.33 10.18 -30.92
CA LEU A 714 -22.88 8.87 -31.42
C LEU A 714 -24.05 7.89 -31.33
N THR A 715 -25.07 8.12 -32.15
CA THR A 715 -25.89 7.00 -32.63
C THR A 715 -24.91 6.02 -33.26
N ILE A 716 -24.76 4.88 -32.62
CA ILE A 716 -24.31 3.67 -33.31
C ILE A 716 -25.09 3.66 -34.63
N GLU A 717 -24.43 3.38 -35.75
CA GLU A 717 -25.18 2.88 -36.89
C GLU A 717 -25.90 1.64 -36.35
N GLU A 718 -27.18 1.79 -35.98
CA GLU A 718 -28.04 0.86 -35.21
C GLU A 718 -28.14 -0.54 -35.85
N ASN A 719 -27.35 -0.83 -36.89
CA ASN A 719 -27.33 -2.04 -37.68
C ASN A 719 -25.92 -2.49 -38.12
N THR A 720 -24.83 -2.01 -37.49
CA THR A 720 -23.47 -2.47 -37.84
C THR A 720 -23.17 -3.83 -37.21
N LYS A 721 -23.13 -4.85 -38.08
CA LYS A 721 -22.76 -6.22 -37.73
C LYS A 721 -21.26 -6.41 -37.87
N PHE A 722 -20.70 -7.32 -37.07
CA PHE A 722 -19.38 -7.88 -37.38
C PHE A 722 -19.42 -8.51 -38.79
N THR A 723 -18.52 -8.06 -39.65
CA THR A 723 -18.33 -8.57 -41.02
C THR A 723 -17.34 -9.72 -41.08
N LYS A 724 -16.51 -9.88 -40.05
CA LYS A 724 -15.44 -10.86 -39.93
C LYS A 724 -15.75 -11.81 -38.78
N LYS A 725 -15.23 -13.03 -38.92
CA LYS A 725 -15.33 -14.03 -37.86
C LYS A 725 -14.37 -13.68 -36.71
N ILE A 726 -14.90 -13.52 -35.51
CA ILE A 726 -14.13 -13.30 -34.29
C ILE A 726 -14.13 -14.63 -33.50
N GLU A 727 -12.95 -15.10 -33.11
CA GLU A 727 -12.80 -16.32 -32.31
C GLU A 727 -11.97 -16.03 -31.05
N LEU A 728 -12.61 -16.09 -29.88
CA LEU A 728 -11.99 -15.83 -28.58
C LEU A 728 -12.05 -17.10 -27.69
N PRO A 729 -11.36 -18.21 -28.06
CA PRO A 729 -11.50 -19.49 -27.38
C PRO A 729 -10.95 -19.51 -25.95
N ASN A 730 -10.04 -18.58 -25.63
CA ASN A 730 -9.40 -18.46 -24.33
C ASN A 730 -10.05 -17.40 -23.43
N LEU A 731 -11.15 -16.77 -23.86
CA LEU A 731 -11.80 -15.72 -23.10
C LEU A 731 -12.33 -16.30 -21.78
N GLU A 732 -11.86 -15.78 -20.65
CA GLU A 732 -12.20 -16.15 -19.29
C GLU A 732 -13.16 -15.12 -18.67
N GLU A 733 -13.01 -13.84 -19.02
CA GLU A 733 -13.84 -12.74 -18.51
C GLU A 733 -14.23 -11.77 -19.63
N LEU A 734 -15.54 -11.51 -19.73
CA LEU A 734 -16.11 -10.53 -20.64
C LEU A 734 -17.01 -9.56 -19.87
N THR A 735 -16.64 -8.29 -19.87
CA THR A 735 -17.40 -7.21 -19.24
C THR A 735 -17.83 -6.22 -20.31
N LEU A 736 -19.14 -6.10 -20.53
CA LEU A 736 -19.81 -5.18 -21.46
C LEU A 736 -20.85 -4.36 -20.69
N GLN A 737 -20.41 -3.36 -19.92
CA GLN A 737 -21.32 -2.56 -19.09
C GLN A 737 -21.83 -1.32 -19.82
N ASN A 738 -23.09 -0.93 -19.57
CA ASN A 738 -23.73 0.22 -20.21
C ASN A 738 -23.61 0.20 -21.74
N ALA A 739 -23.51 -1.00 -22.29
CA ALA A 739 -23.11 -1.20 -23.66
C ALA A 739 -24.31 -1.46 -24.59
N ILE A 740 -24.42 -0.76 -25.71
CA ILE A 740 -25.39 -1.06 -26.77
C ILE A 740 -24.73 -2.07 -27.73
N ILE A 741 -25.15 -3.34 -27.65
CA ILE A 741 -24.66 -4.41 -28.52
C ILE A 741 -25.84 -5.23 -29.05
N THR A 742 -25.85 -5.52 -30.34
CA THR A 742 -26.89 -6.39 -30.92
C THR A 742 -26.70 -7.83 -30.44
N ALA A 743 -27.79 -8.58 -30.34
CA ALA A 743 -27.76 -10.00 -29.98
C ALA A 743 -26.80 -10.80 -30.89
N GLU A 744 -26.81 -10.51 -32.19
CA GLU A 744 -25.92 -11.13 -33.17
C GLU A 744 -24.43 -10.83 -32.92
N ASN A 745 -24.06 -9.59 -32.61
CA ASN A 745 -22.67 -9.26 -32.28
C ASN A 745 -22.23 -9.93 -30.97
N LEU A 746 -23.12 -10.02 -29.97
CA LEU A 746 -22.86 -10.76 -28.73
C LEU A 746 -22.67 -12.25 -29.02
N GLU A 747 -23.49 -12.86 -29.88
CA GLU A 747 -23.27 -14.24 -30.34
C GLU A 747 -21.91 -14.41 -30.99
N HIS A 748 -21.51 -13.51 -31.87
CA HIS A 748 -20.21 -13.56 -32.53
C HIS A 748 -19.04 -13.58 -31.51
N LEU A 749 -19.11 -12.80 -30.43
CA LEU A 749 -18.10 -12.80 -29.37
C LEU A 749 -18.10 -14.11 -28.55
N LEU A 750 -19.27 -14.71 -28.36
CA LEU A 750 -19.48 -15.84 -27.45
C LEU A 750 -19.47 -17.22 -28.13
N THR A 751 -19.64 -17.31 -29.46
CA THR A 751 -19.88 -18.56 -30.22
C THR A 751 -18.74 -19.59 -30.12
N ASN A 752 -17.59 -19.27 -29.53
CA ASN A 752 -16.55 -20.25 -29.17
C ASN A 752 -15.85 -19.94 -27.83
N ALA A 753 -16.44 -19.12 -26.96
CA ALA A 753 -15.85 -18.69 -25.68
C ALA A 753 -15.96 -19.79 -24.60
N MET A 754 -15.38 -20.96 -24.87
CA MET A 754 -15.52 -22.17 -24.04
C MET A 754 -14.87 -22.04 -22.66
N SER A 755 -13.90 -21.14 -22.50
CA SER A 755 -13.20 -20.86 -21.24
C SER A 755 -13.88 -19.79 -20.38
N LEU A 756 -15.00 -19.20 -20.84
CA LEU A 756 -15.61 -18.05 -20.19
C LEU A 756 -16.13 -18.43 -18.80
N GLU A 757 -15.63 -17.76 -17.77
CA GLU A 757 -16.02 -17.95 -16.38
C GLU A 757 -16.90 -16.81 -15.86
N VAL A 758 -16.69 -15.58 -16.34
CA VAL A 758 -17.42 -14.38 -15.92
C VAL A 758 -17.96 -13.64 -17.13
N LEU A 759 -19.28 -13.39 -17.14
CA LEU A 759 -19.95 -12.56 -18.13
C LEU A 759 -20.71 -11.45 -17.42
N HIS A 760 -20.35 -10.19 -17.68
CA HIS A 760 -21.02 -9.03 -17.12
C HIS A 760 -21.63 -8.17 -18.22
N LEU A 761 -22.97 -8.10 -18.27
CA LEU A 761 -23.76 -7.26 -19.19
C LEU A 761 -24.62 -6.24 -18.41
N GLY A 762 -24.12 -5.74 -17.28
CA GLY A 762 -24.88 -4.88 -16.37
C GLY A 762 -25.02 -3.44 -16.89
N GLY A 763 -26.16 -2.80 -16.63
CA GLY A 763 -26.49 -1.46 -17.10
C GLY A 763 -26.67 -1.33 -18.62
N SER A 764 -26.61 -2.43 -19.38
CA SER A 764 -26.89 -2.41 -20.82
C SER A 764 -28.39 -2.21 -21.05
N ASP A 765 -28.80 -1.02 -21.48
CA ASP A 765 -30.19 -0.70 -21.82
C ASP A 765 -30.67 -1.41 -23.11
N SER A 766 -29.77 -1.99 -23.91
CA SER A 766 -30.07 -2.50 -25.25
C SER A 766 -29.18 -3.67 -25.70
N LEU A 767 -29.44 -4.87 -25.14
CA LEU A 767 -29.22 -6.07 -25.96
C LEU A 767 -30.29 -6.07 -27.05
N GLU A 768 -29.97 -5.48 -28.19
CA GLU A 768 -30.93 -5.26 -29.27
C GLU A 768 -31.21 -6.56 -30.04
N GLY A 769 -32.47 -6.98 -30.09
CA GLY A 769 -32.90 -8.22 -30.71
C GLY A 769 -32.87 -9.44 -29.78
N ASN A 770 -33.06 -10.63 -30.37
CA ASN A 770 -32.97 -11.90 -29.66
C ASN A 770 -31.81 -12.73 -30.18
N LEU A 771 -31.16 -13.47 -29.30
CA LEU A 771 -30.24 -14.54 -29.66
C LEU A 771 -31.02 -15.58 -30.49
N GLU A 772 -30.44 -16.01 -31.61
CA GLU A 772 -31.03 -16.99 -32.53
C GLU A 772 -30.77 -18.43 -32.09
N GLN A 773 -29.77 -18.65 -31.22
CA GLN A 773 -29.36 -19.98 -30.78
C GLN A 773 -28.86 -20.02 -29.33
N ASP A 774 -28.89 -21.22 -28.74
CA ASP A 774 -28.35 -21.48 -27.40
C ASP A 774 -26.82 -21.42 -27.41
N LEU A 775 -26.25 -20.59 -26.54
CA LEU A 775 -24.80 -20.43 -26.43
C LEU A 775 -24.20 -21.50 -25.52
N ARG A 776 -23.12 -22.13 -25.98
CA ARG A 776 -22.43 -23.19 -25.24
C ARG A 776 -21.33 -22.60 -24.35
N LEU A 777 -21.70 -22.26 -23.10
CA LEU A 777 -20.80 -21.64 -22.11
C LEU A 777 -20.54 -22.57 -20.90
N PRO A 778 -19.84 -23.71 -21.08
CA PRO A 778 -19.80 -24.77 -20.08
C PRO A 778 -19.05 -24.39 -18.79
N ASN A 779 -18.15 -23.41 -18.85
CA ASN A 779 -17.33 -22.96 -17.72
C ASN A 779 -17.86 -21.70 -17.03
N LEU A 780 -18.98 -21.13 -17.49
CA LEU A 780 -19.53 -19.90 -16.94
C LEU A 780 -19.92 -20.13 -15.48
N LYS A 781 -19.31 -19.37 -14.56
CA LYS A 781 -19.53 -19.42 -13.12
C LYS A 781 -20.38 -18.26 -12.62
N ARG A 782 -20.18 -17.07 -13.20
CA ARG A 782 -20.82 -15.82 -12.78
C ARG A 782 -21.43 -15.10 -13.97
N LEU A 783 -22.73 -14.78 -13.87
CA LEU A 783 -23.46 -13.99 -14.84
C LEU A 783 -24.03 -12.73 -14.17
N LEU A 784 -23.51 -11.56 -14.53
CA LEU A 784 -23.90 -10.28 -13.93
C LEU A 784 -24.76 -9.53 -14.95
N LEU A 785 -26.02 -9.28 -14.61
CA LEU A 785 -27.04 -8.67 -15.48
C LEU A 785 -27.75 -7.52 -14.74
N ASP A 786 -27.11 -6.95 -13.72
CA ASP A 786 -27.68 -5.91 -12.89
C ASP A 786 -28.08 -4.68 -13.72
N ASN A 787 -29.30 -4.16 -13.53
CA ASN A 787 -29.89 -3.04 -14.28
C ASN A 787 -29.87 -3.23 -15.81
N SER A 788 -30.02 -4.46 -16.30
CA SER A 788 -30.11 -4.75 -17.73
C SER A 788 -31.56 -4.98 -18.20
N ASN A 789 -31.84 -4.67 -19.47
CA ASN A 789 -33.16 -4.86 -20.11
C ASN A 789 -33.25 -6.21 -20.87
N ILE A 790 -32.59 -7.24 -20.35
CA ILE A 790 -32.45 -8.53 -21.04
C ILE A 790 -33.80 -9.27 -21.15
N THR A 791 -34.09 -9.82 -22.33
CA THR A 791 -35.33 -10.61 -22.53
C THR A 791 -35.21 -11.99 -21.89
N ARG A 792 -36.36 -12.60 -21.53
CA ARG A 792 -36.41 -13.99 -21.05
C ARG A 792 -35.77 -14.96 -22.04
N SER A 793 -35.96 -14.73 -23.35
CA SER A 793 -35.38 -15.57 -24.40
C SER A 793 -33.86 -15.53 -24.35
N ASN A 794 -33.27 -14.33 -24.29
CA ASN A 794 -31.83 -14.15 -24.27
C ASN A 794 -31.21 -14.70 -22.98
N LEU A 795 -31.86 -14.47 -21.84
CA LEU A 795 -31.44 -15.06 -20.58
C LEU A 795 -31.44 -16.60 -20.65
N ASN A 796 -32.45 -17.20 -21.29
CA ASN A 796 -32.50 -18.65 -21.48
C ASN A 796 -31.35 -19.15 -22.36
N HIS A 797 -31.11 -18.52 -23.51
CA HIS A 797 -30.05 -18.88 -24.45
C HIS A 797 -28.65 -18.79 -23.82
N LEU A 798 -28.41 -17.81 -22.93
CA LEU A 798 -27.13 -17.66 -22.21
C LEU A 798 -26.91 -18.73 -21.13
N THR A 799 -27.98 -19.21 -20.51
CA THR A 799 -27.89 -20.03 -19.29
C THR A 799 -28.15 -21.52 -19.53
N VAL A 800 -28.82 -21.90 -20.62
CA VAL A 800 -29.30 -23.29 -20.83
C VAL A 800 -28.19 -24.33 -20.89
N ASN A 801 -27.01 -23.95 -21.39
CA ASN A 801 -25.84 -24.82 -21.47
C ASN A 801 -24.73 -24.43 -20.46
N ALA A 802 -25.02 -23.53 -19.50
CA ALA A 802 -24.07 -23.04 -18.50
C ALA A 802 -24.07 -23.90 -17.22
N LYS A 803 -23.52 -25.12 -17.32
CA LYS A 803 -23.61 -26.14 -16.26
C LYS A 803 -22.91 -25.79 -14.95
N ASN A 804 -21.91 -24.92 -14.99
CA ASN A 804 -21.12 -24.51 -13.83
C ASN A 804 -21.57 -23.17 -13.23
N LEU A 805 -22.71 -22.63 -13.69
CA LEU A 805 -23.21 -21.33 -13.25
C LEU A 805 -23.57 -21.42 -11.76
N ALA A 806 -22.83 -20.68 -10.94
CA ALA A 806 -22.97 -20.69 -9.48
C ALA A 806 -23.53 -19.36 -8.95
N TYR A 807 -23.43 -18.28 -9.72
CA TYR A 807 -23.89 -16.96 -9.32
C TYR A 807 -24.56 -16.20 -10.47
N ILE A 808 -25.70 -15.60 -10.21
CA ILE A 808 -26.36 -14.66 -11.13
C ILE A 808 -26.83 -13.40 -10.40
N ASP A 809 -26.51 -12.21 -10.94
CA ASP A 809 -27.03 -10.93 -10.45
C ASP A 809 -28.11 -10.42 -11.42
N LEU A 810 -29.35 -10.33 -10.94
CA LEU A 810 -30.54 -9.87 -11.66
C LEU A 810 -31.15 -8.62 -10.99
N ASN A 811 -30.42 -7.93 -10.11
CA ASN A 811 -30.93 -6.69 -9.49
C ASN A 811 -31.33 -5.67 -10.56
N GLY A 812 -32.48 -5.02 -10.42
CA GLY A 812 -32.91 -3.99 -11.38
C GLY A 812 -33.38 -4.51 -12.74
N CYS A 813 -33.39 -5.83 -12.99
CA CYS A 813 -34.07 -6.44 -14.14
C CYS A 813 -35.60 -6.45 -13.97
N GLU A 814 -36.36 -6.58 -15.07
CA GLU A 814 -37.82 -6.64 -15.03
C GLU A 814 -38.34 -7.83 -14.19
N ASN A 815 -39.12 -7.54 -13.14
CA ASN A 815 -39.60 -8.52 -12.16
C ASN A 815 -40.42 -9.67 -12.78
N GLU A 816 -41.23 -9.39 -13.80
CA GLU A 816 -42.04 -10.42 -14.46
C GLU A 816 -41.17 -11.44 -15.22
N MET A 817 -40.13 -10.96 -15.90
CA MET A 817 -39.14 -11.78 -16.59
C MET A 817 -38.36 -12.64 -15.60
N VAL A 818 -37.85 -12.04 -14.52
CA VAL A 818 -37.10 -12.74 -13.46
C VAL A 818 -37.95 -13.83 -12.82
N ASN A 819 -39.19 -13.54 -12.43
CA ASN A 819 -40.10 -14.52 -11.83
C ASN A 819 -40.44 -15.67 -12.79
N LYS A 820 -40.64 -15.39 -14.09
CA LYS A 820 -40.86 -16.40 -15.11
C LYS A 820 -39.64 -17.29 -15.37
N PHE A 821 -38.43 -16.75 -15.24
CA PHE A 821 -37.19 -17.53 -15.33
C PHE A 821 -37.02 -18.47 -14.13
N LEU A 822 -37.19 -17.94 -12.91
CA LEU A 822 -37.04 -18.70 -11.66
C LEU A 822 -38.07 -19.81 -11.48
N ASN A 823 -39.30 -19.60 -11.97
CA ASN A 823 -40.38 -20.59 -11.87
C ASN A 823 -40.41 -21.59 -13.04
N SER A 824 -39.39 -21.63 -13.90
CA SER A 824 -39.33 -22.61 -15.00
C SER A 824 -39.03 -24.01 -14.47
N ALA A 825 -39.90 -24.97 -14.78
CA ALA A 825 -39.79 -26.36 -14.29
C ALA A 825 -38.63 -27.16 -14.91
N ASP A 826 -37.94 -26.58 -15.90
CA ASP A 826 -36.94 -27.26 -16.73
C ASP A 826 -35.51 -27.12 -16.20
N ARG A 827 -35.27 -26.47 -15.04
CA ARG A 827 -33.92 -26.25 -14.48
C ARG A 827 -33.84 -26.45 -12.98
N ASP A 828 -32.78 -27.12 -12.53
CA ASP A 828 -32.42 -27.21 -11.12
C ASP A 828 -31.63 -25.96 -10.70
N LEU A 829 -32.31 -25.03 -10.03
CA LEU A 829 -31.73 -23.77 -9.52
C LEU A 829 -31.27 -23.88 -8.06
N SER A 830 -31.31 -25.06 -7.44
CA SER A 830 -31.08 -25.25 -6.00
C SER A 830 -29.64 -24.95 -5.53
N THR A 831 -28.68 -24.94 -6.46
CA THR A 831 -27.25 -24.68 -6.22
C THR A 831 -26.79 -23.30 -6.68
N LEU A 832 -27.68 -22.52 -7.33
CA LEU A 832 -27.38 -21.22 -7.92
C LEU A 832 -27.64 -20.09 -6.91
N GLU A 833 -26.62 -19.29 -6.60
CA GLU A 833 -26.78 -18.07 -5.81
C GLU A 833 -27.36 -16.96 -6.70
N ILE A 834 -28.54 -16.44 -6.33
CA ILE A 834 -29.27 -15.46 -7.13
C ILE A 834 -29.39 -14.17 -6.33
N ARG A 835 -28.71 -13.12 -6.79
CA ARG A 835 -28.89 -11.77 -6.26
C ARG A 835 -30.00 -11.08 -7.05
N ARG A 836 -31.08 -10.72 -6.37
CA ARG A 836 -32.21 -9.97 -6.93
C ARG A 836 -32.72 -9.00 -5.86
N SER A 837 -33.36 -7.93 -6.29
CA SER A 837 -34.13 -7.08 -5.39
C SER A 837 -35.28 -7.90 -4.83
N VAL A 838 -35.14 -8.35 -3.59
CA VAL A 838 -36.20 -9.04 -2.84
C VAL A 838 -37.22 -7.97 -2.46
N GLU A 839 -38.50 -8.15 -2.84
CA GLU A 839 -39.60 -7.47 -2.13
C GLU A 839 -39.36 -7.61 -0.62
N PRO A 840 -39.50 -6.57 0.22
CA PRO A 840 -39.18 -6.69 1.63
C PRO A 840 -40.07 -7.76 2.27
N SER A 841 -39.46 -8.86 2.71
CA SER A 841 -40.10 -9.82 3.59
C SER A 841 -40.50 -9.11 4.88
N TYR A 842 -41.79 -9.17 5.21
CA TYR A 842 -42.33 -8.73 6.49
C TYR A 842 -41.51 -9.26 7.67
N HIS A 843 -40.69 -8.40 8.27
CA HIS A 843 -40.16 -8.61 9.61
C HIS A 843 -40.98 -7.78 10.61
N ARG A 844 -41.35 -8.45 11.70
CA ARG A 844 -42.26 -7.96 12.74
C ARG A 844 -41.67 -6.74 13.47
N PRO A 845 -42.51 -5.87 14.06
CA PRO A 845 -42.02 -4.75 14.87
C PRO A 845 -41.34 -5.29 16.13
N GLY A 846 -40.02 -5.09 16.26
CA GLY A 846 -39.29 -5.42 17.50
C GLY A 846 -37.83 -5.85 17.40
N ASP A 847 -37.11 -5.66 16.29
CA ASP A 847 -35.68 -6.01 16.18
C ASP A 847 -34.78 -4.86 16.75
N PRO A 848 -33.77 -5.11 17.60
CA PRO A 848 -33.00 -4.06 18.31
C PRO A 848 -32.04 -3.21 17.47
N GLN A 849 -32.09 -3.27 16.14
CA GLN A 849 -31.18 -2.50 15.26
C GLN A 849 -31.68 -1.10 14.88
N HIS A 850 -32.78 -0.62 15.46
CA HIS A 850 -33.22 0.77 15.32
C HIS A 850 -33.23 1.51 16.66
N ASP A 851 -32.02 1.79 17.16
CA ASP A 851 -31.80 2.83 18.16
C ASP A 851 -31.50 4.15 17.44
N ALA A 852 -32.53 5.00 17.34
CA ALA A 852 -32.44 6.34 16.73
C ALA A 852 -31.42 7.26 17.44
N ASN A 853 -30.97 6.93 18.66
CA ASN A 853 -29.94 7.71 19.36
C ASN A 853 -28.53 7.51 18.80
N ARG A 854 -28.28 6.45 18.00
CA ARG A 854 -26.95 6.12 17.49
C ARG A 854 -26.50 6.96 16.29
N PHE A 855 -27.42 7.71 15.67
CA PHE A 855 -27.13 8.57 14.51
C PHE A 855 -27.06 10.07 14.85
N ARG A 856 -27.27 10.43 16.12
CA ARG A 856 -27.25 11.82 16.56
C ARG A 856 -25.88 12.50 16.38
N ASP A 857 -24.80 11.71 16.40
CA ASP A 857 -23.42 12.19 16.33
C ASP A 857 -22.63 11.65 15.11
N HIS A 858 -23.31 11.11 14.08
CA HIS A 858 -22.63 10.58 12.89
C HIS A 858 -22.34 11.70 11.89
N THR A 859 -21.05 11.99 11.62
CA THR A 859 -20.64 12.98 10.61
C THR A 859 -20.59 12.32 9.23
N PRO A 860 -21.22 12.89 8.18
CA PRO A 860 -21.17 12.32 6.83
C PRO A 860 -19.74 12.32 6.29
N LYS A 861 -19.30 11.20 5.69
CA LYS A 861 -18.09 11.18 4.86
C LYS A 861 -18.40 11.89 3.53
N LYS A 862 -17.39 12.61 3.02
CA LYS A 862 -17.51 13.63 1.96
C LYS A 862 -17.87 13.12 0.55
N GLU A 863 -18.13 11.82 0.38
CA GLU A 863 -18.18 11.16 -0.93
C GLU A 863 -19.25 10.05 -0.94
N GLN A 864 -20.53 10.41 -0.92
CA GLN A 864 -21.59 9.56 -1.45
C GLN A 864 -22.63 10.44 -2.14
N ASP A 865 -22.56 10.49 -3.46
CA ASP A 865 -23.51 11.25 -4.29
C ASP A 865 -24.90 10.61 -4.21
N PHE A 866 -25.86 11.38 -3.74
CA PHE A 866 -27.28 11.04 -3.80
C PHE A 866 -27.78 11.30 -5.22
N GLN A 867 -28.08 10.26 -6.00
CA GLN A 867 -28.65 10.41 -7.35
C GLN A 867 -30.17 10.22 -7.35
N PHE A 868 -30.87 11.28 -7.76
CA PHE A 868 -32.28 11.26 -8.15
C PHE A 868 -32.35 11.22 -9.69
N ILE A 869 -33.01 10.21 -10.26
CA ILE A 869 -33.23 10.10 -11.71
C ILE A 869 -34.66 10.54 -11.99
N GLY A 870 -34.81 11.68 -12.64
CA GLY A 870 -36.07 12.12 -13.23
C GLY A 870 -35.77 12.89 -14.51
N GLU A 871 -36.53 12.60 -15.57
CA GLU A 871 -36.48 13.35 -16.83
C GLU A 871 -36.78 14.83 -16.55
N ASN A 872 -35.81 15.74 -16.63
CA ASN A 872 -36.02 17.16 -16.92
C ASN A 872 -34.69 17.93 -17.05
N LYS A 873 -34.70 18.99 -17.88
CA LYS A 873 -33.59 19.92 -18.11
C LYS A 873 -32.99 20.41 -16.77
N THR A 874 -31.83 19.89 -16.40
CA THR A 874 -31.16 20.23 -15.14
C THR A 874 -30.34 21.51 -15.27
N TRP A 875 -30.62 22.50 -14.41
CA TRP A 875 -29.75 23.67 -14.23
C TRP A 875 -28.84 23.42 -13.02
N GLN A 876 -27.51 23.46 -13.20
CA GLN A 876 -26.58 23.22 -12.11
C GLN A 876 -26.63 24.35 -11.06
N GLN A 877 -26.66 23.99 -9.77
CA GLN A 877 -26.64 24.98 -8.69
C GLN A 877 -25.34 25.80 -8.68
N SER A 878 -24.21 25.18 -9.03
CA SER A 878 -22.90 25.82 -9.17
C SER A 878 -22.92 27.01 -10.14
N MET A 879 -23.63 26.88 -11.26
CA MET A 879 -23.81 27.97 -12.23
C MET A 879 -24.49 29.18 -11.58
N VAL A 880 -25.56 28.96 -10.82
CA VAL A 880 -26.28 30.05 -10.16
C VAL A 880 -25.44 30.67 -9.04
N ILE A 881 -24.68 29.87 -8.29
CA ILE A 881 -23.74 30.36 -7.26
C ILE A 881 -22.70 31.27 -7.89
N GLU A 882 -22.08 30.84 -8.99
CA GLU A 882 -21.03 31.60 -9.67
C GLU A 882 -21.56 32.95 -10.17
N LYS A 883 -22.66 32.93 -10.93
CA LYS A 883 -23.26 34.14 -11.51
C LYS A 883 -23.82 35.08 -10.44
N LEU A 884 -24.47 34.55 -9.40
CA LEU A 884 -24.94 35.39 -8.29
C LEU A 884 -23.77 35.99 -7.50
N SER A 885 -22.67 35.25 -7.30
CA SER A 885 -21.46 35.75 -6.65
C SER A 885 -20.82 36.91 -7.42
N GLN A 886 -20.77 36.80 -8.75
CA GLN A 886 -20.34 37.88 -9.66
C GLN A 886 -21.24 39.11 -9.51
N TYR A 887 -22.57 38.93 -9.52
CA TYR A 887 -23.52 40.01 -9.31
C TYR A 887 -23.38 40.70 -7.93
N LEU A 888 -23.25 39.93 -6.84
CA LEU A 888 -23.08 40.47 -5.48
C LEU A 888 -21.76 41.23 -5.33
N THR A 889 -20.70 40.75 -5.98
CA THR A 889 -19.41 41.46 -6.07
C THR A 889 -19.58 42.81 -6.74
N LEU A 890 -20.36 42.90 -7.84
CA LEU A 890 -20.65 44.16 -8.53
C LEU A 890 -21.52 45.12 -7.72
N LYS A 891 -22.38 44.62 -6.84
CA LYS A 891 -23.26 45.43 -5.96
C LYS A 891 -22.66 45.71 -4.59
N ASN A 892 -21.41 45.31 -4.34
CA ASN A 892 -20.69 45.48 -3.08
C ASN A 892 -21.34 44.77 -1.87
N GLU A 893 -21.99 43.63 -2.11
CA GLU A 893 -22.70 42.79 -1.13
C GLU A 893 -21.92 41.48 -0.88
N LYS A 894 -20.57 41.56 -0.87
CA LYS A 894 -19.67 40.39 -0.85
C LYS A 894 -19.79 39.51 0.40
N GLU A 895 -20.31 40.07 1.49
CA GLU A 895 -20.52 39.35 2.76
C GLU A 895 -21.51 38.17 2.65
N PHE A 896 -22.35 38.15 1.60
CA PHE A 896 -23.30 37.08 1.33
C PHE A 896 -22.75 35.96 0.44
N ILE A 897 -21.56 36.11 -0.15
CA ILE A 897 -20.96 35.12 -1.05
C ILE A 897 -20.67 33.77 -0.35
N PRO A 898 -20.03 33.74 0.84
CA PRO A 898 -19.84 32.47 1.55
C PRO A 898 -21.18 31.82 1.95
N LYS A 899 -22.18 32.64 2.28
CA LYS A 899 -23.50 32.19 2.73
C LYS A 899 -24.32 31.53 1.61
N ILE A 900 -24.11 31.93 0.34
CA ILE A 900 -24.72 31.24 -0.80
C ILE A 900 -23.94 29.99 -1.22
N GLN A 901 -22.64 29.91 -0.96
CA GLN A 901 -21.85 28.70 -1.24
C GLN A 901 -22.30 27.52 -0.35
N ASP A 902 -22.68 27.79 0.91
CA ASP A 902 -23.05 26.76 1.89
C ASP A 902 -24.57 26.60 2.16
N GLY A 903 -25.44 27.13 1.29
CA GLY A 903 -26.88 27.12 1.61
C GLY A 903 -27.86 27.56 0.52
N ILE A 904 -27.43 27.72 -0.73
CA ILE A 904 -28.32 28.23 -1.81
C ILE A 904 -29.47 27.28 -2.19
N CYS A 905 -29.36 25.99 -1.84
CA CYS A 905 -30.38 24.98 -2.15
C CYS A 905 -31.75 25.35 -1.57
N PHE A 906 -31.81 25.96 -0.37
CA PHE A 906 -33.06 26.40 0.24
C PHE A 906 -33.66 27.63 -0.45
N PRO A 907 -32.94 28.77 -0.61
CA PRO A 907 -33.44 29.92 -1.38
C PRO A 907 -33.87 29.57 -2.81
N LEU A 908 -33.15 28.69 -3.50
CA LEU A 908 -33.51 28.26 -4.85
C LEU A 908 -34.75 27.36 -4.86
N SER A 909 -34.86 26.42 -3.94
CA SER A 909 -36.05 25.58 -3.79
C SER A 909 -37.30 26.42 -3.48
N ARG A 910 -37.15 27.46 -2.65
CA ARG A 910 -38.23 28.40 -2.36
C ARG A 910 -38.57 29.28 -3.55
N TYR A 911 -37.57 29.80 -4.25
CA TYR A 911 -37.77 30.58 -5.48
C TYR A 911 -38.45 29.73 -6.56
N PHE A 912 -38.08 28.46 -6.70
CA PHE A 912 -38.72 27.49 -7.61
C PHE A 912 -40.19 27.25 -7.28
N ILE A 913 -40.54 27.09 -6.00
CA ILE A 913 -41.93 26.89 -5.56
C ILE A 913 -42.79 28.12 -5.77
N ASP A 914 -42.26 29.31 -5.50
CA ASP A 914 -43.02 30.56 -5.57
C ASP A 914 -43.21 31.05 -7.02
N HIS A 915 -42.62 30.39 -8.02
CA HIS A 915 -42.71 30.75 -9.45
C HIS A 915 -43.26 29.60 -10.30
N SER A 916 -43.90 29.94 -11.42
CA SER A 916 -44.30 28.95 -12.43
C SER A 916 -43.07 28.33 -13.11
N MET A 917 -43.21 27.11 -13.62
CA MET A 917 -42.12 26.42 -14.35
C MET A 917 -41.59 27.26 -15.53
N ALA A 918 -42.47 28.00 -16.22
CA ALA A 918 -42.08 28.91 -17.30
C ALA A 918 -41.21 30.07 -16.79
N ASN A 919 -41.60 30.71 -15.68
CA ASN A 919 -40.84 31.82 -15.09
C ASN A 919 -39.51 31.35 -14.48
N TRP A 920 -39.49 30.18 -13.84
CA TRP A 920 -38.27 29.54 -13.35
C TRP A 920 -37.30 29.25 -14.50
N THR A 921 -37.77 28.57 -15.54
CA THR A 921 -36.95 28.20 -16.70
C THR A 921 -36.42 29.45 -17.41
N TYR A 922 -37.26 30.48 -17.55
CA TYR A 922 -36.86 31.77 -18.11
C TYR A 922 -35.75 32.43 -17.30
N ALA A 923 -35.91 32.51 -15.97
CA ALA A 923 -34.92 33.10 -15.08
C ALA A 923 -33.59 32.33 -15.11
N MET A 924 -33.61 31.00 -15.01
CA MET A 924 -32.40 30.18 -15.04
C MET A 924 -31.67 30.29 -16.38
N LYS A 925 -32.39 30.30 -17.49
CA LYS A 925 -31.81 30.51 -18.82
C LYS A 925 -31.13 31.87 -18.92
N LYS A 926 -31.76 32.95 -18.43
CA LYS A 926 -31.18 34.30 -18.45
C LYS A 926 -29.95 34.44 -17.56
N ILE A 927 -29.94 33.78 -16.40
CA ILE A 927 -28.76 33.73 -15.53
C ILE A 927 -27.61 32.98 -16.22
N ASN A 928 -27.91 31.86 -16.89
CA ASN A 928 -26.91 31.05 -17.59
C ASN A 928 -26.32 31.76 -18.82
N GLU A 929 -27.14 32.52 -19.57
CA GLU A 929 -26.72 33.28 -20.75
C GLU A 929 -25.80 34.47 -20.42
N TRP A 930 -25.70 34.89 -19.15
CA TRP A 930 -24.85 36.01 -18.78
C TRP A 930 -23.38 35.61 -18.69
N ASP A 931 -22.52 36.36 -19.38
CA ASP A 931 -21.08 36.14 -19.43
C ASP A 931 -20.33 36.58 -18.16
N GLY A 932 -21.02 37.18 -17.19
CA GLY A 932 -20.44 37.69 -15.94
C GLY A 932 -19.86 39.09 -16.05
N ASN A 933 -19.93 39.73 -17.22
CA ASN A 933 -19.40 41.08 -17.43
C ASN A 933 -20.45 42.15 -17.05
N LYS A 934 -19.99 43.20 -16.34
CA LYS A 934 -20.82 44.32 -15.87
C LYS A 934 -21.51 45.06 -17.02
N GLU A 935 -20.85 45.18 -18.17
CA GLU A 935 -21.39 45.88 -19.36
C GLU A 935 -22.59 45.15 -19.98
N ASN A 936 -22.66 43.83 -19.81
CA ASN A 936 -23.71 42.96 -20.35
C ASN A 936 -24.82 42.64 -19.32
N LEU A 937 -24.74 43.22 -18.12
CA LEU A 937 -25.79 43.13 -17.11
C LEU A 937 -26.95 44.08 -17.43
N ASN A 938 -27.89 43.62 -18.25
CA ASN A 938 -29.06 44.41 -18.63
C ASN A 938 -30.08 44.56 -17.47
N ARG A 939 -31.03 45.50 -17.62
CA ARG A 939 -32.02 45.82 -16.56
C ARG A 939 -32.91 44.64 -16.16
N GLU A 940 -33.19 43.74 -17.09
CA GLU A 940 -34.03 42.57 -16.86
C GLU A 940 -33.29 41.54 -16.00
N LEU A 941 -32.05 41.21 -16.37
CA LEU A 941 -31.21 40.30 -15.63
C LEU A 941 -30.84 40.86 -14.24
N GLU A 942 -30.58 42.16 -14.15
CA GLU A 942 -30.40 42.84 -12.87
C GLU A 942 -31.65 42.73 -11.98
N SER A 943 -32.86 42.80 -12.56
CA SER A 943 -34.11 42.61 -11.83
C SER A 943 -34.24 41.18 -11.28
N ILE A 944 -33.90 40.17 -12.08
CA ILE A 944 -33.93 38.75 -11.69
C ILE A 944 -32.96 38.51 -10.52
N PHE A 945 -31.69 38.94 -10.64
CA PHE A 945 -30.72 38.79 -9.56
C PHE A 945 -31.11 39.55 -8.29
N ARG A 946 -31.59 40.79 -8.43
CA ARG A 946 -32.05 41.60 -7.30
C ARG A 946 -33.24 40.95 -6.59
N HIS A 947 -34.17 40.36 -7.33
CA HIS A 947 -35.34 39.70 -6.77
C HIS A 947 -34.95 38.40 -6.03
N LEU A 948 -34.16 37.54 -6.68
CA LEU A 948 -33.63 36.31 -6.08
C LEU A 948 -32.83 36.62 -4.80
N PHE A 949 -31.94 37.60 -4.85
CA PHE A 949 -31.13 37.98 -3.68
C PHE A 949 -31.96 38.58 -2.54
N LYS A 950 -32.77 39.62 -2.81
CA LYS A 950 -33.46 40.37 -1.75
C LYS A 950 -34.59 39.56 -1.09
N ASN A 951 -35.34 38.78 -1.86
CA ASN A 951 -36.55 38.13 -1.37
C ASN A 951 -36.34 36.71 -0.89
N TYR A 952 -35.25 36.05 -1.28
CA TYR A 952 -35.02 34.64 -0.96
C TYR A 952 -33.71 34.45 -0.20
N VAL A 953 -32.59 34.89 -0.78
CA VAL A 953 -31.25 34.72 -0.16
C VAL A 953 -31.12 35.52 1.13
N LYS A 954 -31.50 36.81 1.12
CA LYS A 954 -31.38 37.68 2.30
C LYS A 954 -32.40 37.32 3.40
N LYS A 955 -33.63 36.96 3.02
CA LYS A 955 -34.72 36.60 3.97
C LYS A 955 -34.54 35.23 4.62
N PHE A 956 -33.88 34.27 3.97
CA PHE A 956 -33.62 32.93 4.53
C PHE A 956 -32.86 32.98 5.86
N GLN A 957 -32.07 34.02 6.10
CA GLN A 957 -31.31 34.17 7.35
C GLN A 957 -32.14 34.62 8.55
N GLU A 958 -33.42 35.01 8.36
CA GLU A 958 -34.22 35.63 9.41
C GLU A 958 -35.42 34.79 9.90
N ASN A 959 -35.76 33.68 9.24
CA ASN A 959 -36.85 32.79 9.68
C ASN A 959 -36.68 31.36 9.14
N GLN A 960 -36.23 30.45 9.99
CA GLN A 960 -36.44 29.01 9.75
C GLN A 960 -37.73 28.61 10.46
N GLY A 961 -38.74 28.25 9.66
CA GLY A 961 -40.00 27.72 10.19
C GLY A 961 -39.80 26.35 10.87
N GLU A 962 -40.81 25.90 11.62
CA GLU A 962 -40.80 24.59 12.27
C GLU A 962 -40.59 23.45 11.26
N VAL A 963 -39.59 22.60 11.52
CA VAL A 963 -39.25 21.44 10.69
C VAL A 963 -39.93 20.21 11.27
N THR A 964 -40.70 19.49 10.44
CA THR A 964 -41.34 18.22 10.83
C THR A 964 -40.59 17.05 10.20
N TYR A 965 -40.20 16.07 11.01
CA TYR A 965 -39.50 14.87 10.54
C TYR A 965 -40.51 13.81 10.05
N LEU A 966 -40.39 13.38 8.78
CA LEU A 966 -41.37 12.51 8.13
C LEU A 966 -41.00 11.01 8.16
N GLY A 967 -39.72 10.66 8.35
CA GLY A 967 -39.25 9.27 8.35
C GLY A 967 -39.79 8.45 7.17
N ASP A 968 -40.15 7.19 7.43
CA ASP A 968 -40.71 6.27 6.42
C ASP A 968 -42.12 6.66 5.92
N ASN A 969 -42.76 7.67 6.53
CA ASN A 969 -44.07 8.15 6.13
C ASN A 969 -44.02 9.15 4.96
N LEU A 970 -42.86 9.36 4.34
CA LEU A 970 -42.68 10.31 3.24
C LEU A 970 -43.64 10.02 2.07
N SER A 971 -43.80 8.76 1.68
CA SER A 971 -44.71 8.34 0.61
C SER A 971 -46.17 8.68 0.93
N PHE A 972 -46.65 8.32 2.13
CA PHE A 972 -48.00 8.65 2.59
C PHE A 972 -48.23 10.16 2.74
N PHE A 973 -47.20 10.89 3.19
CA PHE A 973 -47.25 12.34 3.32
C PHE A 973 -47.35 13.02 1.94
N LEU A 974 -46.59 12.56 0.95
CA LEU A 974 -46.64 13.06 -0.43
C LEU A 974 -47.99 12.75 -1.09
N GLU A 975 -48.57 11.57 -0.85
CA GLU A 975 -49.90 11.21 -1.36
C GLU A 975 -51.03 12.11 -0.81
N LYS A 976 -50.94 12.48 0.48
CA LYS A 976 -51.95 13.34 1.13
C LYS A 976 -51.75 14.83 0.87
N ASN A 977 -50.54 15.27 0.60
CA ASN A 977 -50.21 16.69 0.41
C ASN A 977 -49.92 16.99 -1.06
N LYS A 978 -50.99 17.20 -1.84
CA LYS A 978 -50.93 17.50 -3.27
C LYS A 978 -50.80 19.02 -3.53
N GLY A 979 -49.71 19.62 -3.07
CA GLY A 979 -49.39 21.04 -3.24
C GLY A 979 -47.88 21.30 -3.18
N PRO A 980 -47.40 22.53 -3.45
CA PRO A 980 -45.98 22.81 -3.40
C PRO A 980 -45.40 22.55 -2.01
N LEU A 981 -44.33 21.76 -1.94
CA LEU A 981 -43.73 21.29 -0.70
C LEU A 981 -42.23 21.56 -0.69
N MET A 982 -41.71 21.97 0.46
CA MET A 982 -40.27 21.97 0.70
C MET A 982 -39.92 20.81 1.60
N LEU A 983 -39.01 19.95 1.14
CA LEU A 983 -38.43 18.88 1.94
C LEU A 983 -36.99 19.27 2.26
N SER A 984 -36.63 19.28 3.53
CA SER A 984 -35.28 19.62 3.96
C SER A 984 -34.74 18.57 4.91
N ASN A 985 -33.45 18.27 4.78
CA ASN A 985 -32.67 17.58 5.79
C ASN A 985 -31.55 18.53 6.28
N PRO A 986 -30.70 18.15 7.24
CA PRO A 986 -29.64 19.04 7.77
C PRO A 986 -28.61 19.53 6.74
N TRP A 987 -28.55 18.92 5.55
CA TRP A 987 -27.50 19.15 4.55
C TRP A 987 -28.05 19.68 3.20
N HIS A 988 -29.34 19.50 2.92
CA HIS A 988 -29.95 19.85 1.64
C HIS A 988 -31.45 20.12 1.71
N THR A 989 -31.94 20.95 0.78
CA THR A 989 -33.37 21.26 0.62
C THR A 989 -33.81 21.04 -0.82
N VAL A 990 -34.94 20.36 -0.98
CA VAL A 990 -35.61 20.09 -2.26
C VAL A 990 -36.98 20.76 -2.27
N GLY A 991 -37.24 21.53 -3.32
CA GLY A 991 -38.57 22.07 -3.60
C GLY A 991 -39.33 21.19 -4.58
N LEU A 992 -40.52 20.75 -4.20
CA LEU A 992 -41.44 20.00 -5.05
C LEU A 992 -42.60 20.92 -5.43
N ASN A 993 -42.89 21.01 -6.73
CA ASN A 993 -44.03 21.77 -7.23
C ASN A 993 -44.89 20.85 -8.11
N TYR A 994 -46.11 20.56 -7.65
CA TYR A 994 -47.02 19.68 -8.40
C TYR A 994 -47.57 20.42 -9.63
N LEU A 995 -47.21 19.94 -10.82
CA LEU A 995 -47.79 20.41 -12.07
C LEU A 995 -49.26 19.96 -12.12
N LYS A 996 -50.20 20.90 -12.02
CA LYS A 996 -51.59 20.66 -12.43
C LYS A 996 -51.64 20.65 -13.96
N ASP A 997 -51.27 19.55 -14.57
CA ASP A 997 -51.58 19.27 -15.97
C ASP A 997 -52.48 18.04 -16.07
N GLU A 998 -53.73 18.28 -16.49
CA GLU A 998 -54.87 17.34 -16.47
C GLU A 998 -54.77 16.15 -17.45
N LYS A 999 -53.59 15.76 -17.97
CA LYS A 999 -53.56 14.77 -19.06
C LYS A 999 -52.57 13.61 -19.02
N LYS A 1000 -51.70 13.47 -18.03
CA LYS A 1000 -50.92 12.22 -17.87
C LYS A 1000 -50.64 11.93 -16.39
N MET A 1001 -51.56 11.19 -15.75
CA MET A 1001 -51.19 10.37 -14.60
C MET A 1001 -50.56 9.09 -15.13
N GLY A 1002 -49.28 8.91 -14.88
CA GLY A 1002 -48.55 7.68 -15.13
C GLY A 1002 -47.16 7.81 -14.54
N SER A 1003 -47.01 7.32 -13.30
CA SER A 1003 -45.79 7.15 -12.49
C SER A 1003 -44.86 8.37 -12.32
N LEU A 1004 -44.77 8.83 -11.06
CA LEU A 1004 -43.74 9.73 -10.55
C LEU A 1004 -42.49 8.91 -10.18
#